data_AF-A0ABC9FQD4-F1
#
_entry.id   AF-A0ABC9FQD4-F1
#
_cell.length_a   1.000
_cell.length_b   1.000
_cell.length_c   1.000
_cell.angle_alpha   90.00
_cell.angle_beta   90.00
_cell.angle_gamma   90.00
#
_symmetry.space_group_name_H-M   'P 1'
#
loop_
_entity.id
_entity.type
_entity.pdbx_description
1 polymer ?
#
loop_
_entity_poly.entity_id
_entity_poly.type
_entity_poly.pdbx_seq_one_letter_code
_entity_poly.pdbx_strand_id
1 'polypeptide(L)'
;MAPAKERLHKLLALLLFIGCLFTDAAAKLNTTAPCLPDQASSLLQLKASFIGDDNLPSWKVGTDCCRWEGVTCDMSFGRVISLDLGEFDLMSYRLDPALFNLTSLKNLSLAFNDFKRVSLPDFGFERLTDIIHLNLSYANFMGQIPIGIACLENLVTVDLSGNNYHLYFQRPIFQTFMANMSNLRELYLDEVDFRDSRSTWSTVLADSVPQLQILSFSECDLSGSIHHSFSRLCSLTVINLGGNWELTGKVPEYFSELSSLRILDISRNLFEGHFPTKFFQLKNLRTLDLSRNPMLSVRVAYFPVGNNLETLNLAWTTDVSYDMPSSFANLESLKTLRLNTMSIDNELPSLMSKLPSLDNLQLIGSGLENSVLSWLSNLTRLTNLELDGYDFSQSVPTWIGKLTRAVLESLTMGNCNFFVQNPYQIGNLTKLTELAFLSCDFSEHRMPSWIGNLTKLTSLLIDTCNFSAPIPSTIGNLIQLEELIVFSSNISGKVPRFLFALPVLWRLILIDNQLVGPLEDIPDPLSSPLREIKLLRNQLTGRIPKSFFQLMNLQRLGLGSNKLTDTIELGSIWRLTSLTFLSLADNMISLIEKESDKIFPHSLKLQGLFLTSCNLTKFPESFKYLNNIQFLNLSNNQIDGAIPSWVWESRLTSLDLSHNMFTTLEQSPIVQMAYLNELDLSFNRFQGTIPIPFIPSDLVVLDYSNNNFSSIEPNFGRYFRNAIYINLSKNKLSGDIPLSVCSLNNLLIMDLSYNYFSGPIPSCLMERVGLSVLKLRENKLYGMLPENIIEGCKLQTIDLNGNQIEGALPRSLANCQDLEVLDVGNNQIVDSFPSWMGTLPNLRVLILRSNQLNGTIRDLHNGYQHFTSLQIVDLAFNHFSGDLHSEWFENLSAMMDNINDEGQILEHHTNLSWKSVYQDTVSVTFKDATLSVTRILTAFKVIDFSNNSFEGSIPGSIGRLVSLHGLSLSHNNFRGQIPSQLGNLTRLESMDLSCNNLSGEIPHEFTSLTSLSWLNLSHNNLSGRIPQGNQFLTFPSSSFEGNAGLCGIQLSKACATQGPDSTTRSTLAAEHNTLWQDRFGAIIMFICVGLGFGVGFALAVIFGPSYHIEGWVCKHM
;
A
#
# COMPACT_ATOMS: atom_id res chain seq x y z
N MET A 1 0.93 -53.55 -11.44
CA MET A 1 1.82 -54.24 -12.41
C MET A 1 3.23 -53.69 -12.26
N ALA A 2 4.06 -54.37 -11.47
CA ALA A 2 5.52 -54.25 -11.55
C ALA A 2 5.96 -55.29 -12.59
N PRO A 3 6.56 -54.89 -13.73
CA PRO A 3 7.99 -55.18 -13.93
C PRO A 3 8.68 -54.27 -14.99
N ALA A 4 8.72 -52.94 -14.81
CA ALA A 4 9.54 -52.06 -15.65
C ALA A 4 10.84 -51.60 -14.96
N LYS A 5 10.82 -51.46 -13.62
CA LYS A 5 11.95 -50.97 -12.82
C LYS A 5 13.12 -51.97 -12.70
N GLU A 6 12.83 -53.27 -12.82
CA GLU A 6 13.84 -54.35 -12.69
C GLU A 6 14.65 -54.59 -13.98
N ARG A 7 14.08 -54.30 -15.16
CA ARG A 7 14.79 -54.43 -16.44
C ARG A 7 15.82 -53.31 -16.63
N LEU A 8 15.54 -52.10 -16.15
CA LEU A 8 16.46 -50.97 -16.23
C LEU A 8 17.68 -51.17 -15.31
N HIS A 9 17.48 -51.70 -14.10
CA HIS A 9 18.58 -52.02 -13.18
C HIS A 9 19.48 -53.16 -13.71
N LYS A 10 18.91 -54.17 -14.36
CA LYS A 10 19.70 -55.26 -14.97
C LYS A 10 20.43 -54.81 -16.24
N LEU A 11 19.88 -53.86 -17.01
CA LEU A 11 20.57 -53.26 -18.17
C LEU A 11 21.72 -52.34 -17.72
N LEU A 12 21.51 -51.52 -16.68
CA LEU A 12 22.56 -50.68 -16.09
C LEU A 12 23.68 -51.53 -15.46
N ALA A 13 23.35 -52.62 -14.78
CA ALA A 13 24.35 -53.52 -14.20
C ALA A 13 25.17 -54.24 -15.29
N LEU A 14 24.58 -54.61 -16.42
CA LEU A 14 25.29 -55.23 -17.55
C LEU A 14 26.17 -54.21 -18.30
N LEU A 15 25.72 -52.96 -18.43
CA LEU A 15 26.50 -51.85 -19.00
C LEU A 15 27.66 -51.43 -18.10
N LEU A 16 27.48 -51.46 -16.78
CA LEU A 16 28.55 -51.25 -15.79
C LEU A 16 29.57 -52.40 -15.81
N PHE A 17 29.13 -53.65 -15.99
CA PHE A 17 30.04 -54.80 -16.06
C PHE A 17 30.85 -54.87 -17.37
N ILE A 18 30.24 -54.47 -18.50
CA ILE A 18 30.93 -54.36 -19.79
C ILE A 18 31.85 -53.12 -19.81
N GLY A 19 31.46 -52.02 -19.16
CA GLY A 19 32.33 -50.85 -18.94
C GLY A 19 33.58 -51.15 -18.10
N CYS A 20 33.49 -52.08 -17.14
CA CYS A 20 34.63 -52.55 -16.37
C CYS A 20 35.60 -53.45 -17.15
N LEU A 21 35.19 -54.08 -18.25
CA LEU A 21 36.06 -54.93 -19.07
C LEU A 21 36.81 -54.17 -20.18
N PHE A 22 36.41 -52.93 -20.48
CA PHE A 22 37.10 -52.06 -21.45
C PHE A 22 38.00 -51.00 -20.81
N THR A 23 38.08 -50.93 -19.48
CA THR A 23 38.90 -49.93 -18.77
C THR A 23 40.31 -50.42 -18.42
N ASP A 24 40.62 -51.71 -18.61
CA ASP A 24 41.93 -52.27 -18.28
C ASP A 24 42.99 -52.18 -19.41
N ALA A 25 42.67 -51.50 -20.53
CA ALA A 25 43.59 -51.30 -21.65
C ALA A 25 43.97 -49.83 -21.94
N ALA A 26 43.43 -48.86 -21.18
CA ALA A 26 43.78 -47.44 -21.32
C ALA A 26 44.45 -46.84 -20.07
N ALA A 27 44.82 -47.68 -19.10
CA ALA A 27 45.67 -47.29 -17.98
C ALA A 27 47.16 -47.28 -18.41
N LYS A 28 47.52 -46.37 -19.32
CA LYS A 28 48.92 -45.95 -19.56
C LYS A 28 48.94 -44.64 -20.34
N LEU A 29 49.34 -43.58 -19.63
CA LEU A 29 49.43 -42.16 -19.99
C LEU A 29 48.11 -41.36 -19.96
N ASN A 30 47.79 -40.81 -18.79
CA ASN A 30 47.26 -39.44 -18.68
C ASN A 30 47.74 -38.85 -17.35
N THR A 31 48.82 -38.08 -17.40
CA THR A 31 49.30 -37.28 -16.29
C THR A 31 48.36 -36.08 -16.13
N THR A 32 47.33 -36.20 -15.28
CA THR A 32 46.47 -35.07 -14.91
C THR A 32 47.27 -34.10 -14.07
N ALA A 33 47.36 -32.84 -14.50
CA ALA A 33 48.02 -31.81 -13.70
C ALA A 33 47.19 -31.51 -12.44
N PRO A 34 47.80 -31.51 -11.24
CA PRO A 34 47.10 -31.16 -10.00
C PRO A 34 46.70 -29.68 -10.00
N CYS A 35 45.67 -29.33 -9.21
CA CYS A 35 45.23 -27.95 -9.05
C CYS A 35 46.38 -27.00 -8.69
N LEU A 36 46.40 -25.83 -9.33
CA LEU A 36 47.38 -24.80 -9.01
C LEU A 36 47.24 -24.31 -7.55
N PRO A 37 48.33 -24.24 -6.76
CA PRO A 37 48.26 -23.90 -5.33
C PRO A 37 47.60 -22.55 -5.01
N ASP A 38 47.80 -21.54 -5.85
CA ASP A 38 47.21 -20.20 -5.73
C ASP A 38 45.68 -20.21 -5.96
N GLN A 39 45.20 -21.05 -6.89
CA GLN A 39 43.77 -21.23 -7.11
C GLN A 39 43.11 -22.03 -5.99
N ALA A 40 43.77 -23.08 -5.50
CA ALA A 40 43.33 -23.80 -4.31
C ALA A 40 43.26 -22.88 -3.08
N SER A 41 44.25 -21.99 -2.91
CA SER A 41 44.25 -20.99 -1.83
C SER A 41 43.11 -19.97 -1.98
N SER A 42 42.84 -19.50 -3.21
CA SER A 42 41.75 -18.55 -3.48
C SER A 42 40.38 -19.17 -3.19
N LEU A 43 40.20 -20.45 -3.56
CA LEU A 43 38.98 -21.20 -3.23
C LEU A 43 38.83 -21.40 -1.71
N LEU A 44 39.89 -21.75 -0.99
CA LEU A 44 39.82 -21.87 0.48
C LEU A 44 39.50 -20.53 1.16
N GLN A 45 40.01 -19.42 0.64
CA GLN A 45 39.65 -18.08 1.11
C GLN A 45 38.17 -17.77 0.82
N LEU A 46 37.68 -18.10 -0.38
CA LEU A 46 36.26 -17.95 -0.72
C LEU A 46 35.39 -18.78 0.23
N LYS A 47 35.78 -20.04 0.52
CA LYS A 47 35.08 -20.89 1.49
C LYS A 47 35.00 -20.25 2.88
N ALA A 48 36.07 -19.63 3.35
CA ALA A 48 36.10 -18.96 4.65
C ALA A 48 35.19 -17.71 4.72
N SER A 49 34.70 -17.22 3.58
CA SER A 49 33.75 -16.10 3.55
C SER A 49 32.29 -16.52 3.79
N PHE A 50 31.95 -17.80 3.63
CA PHE A 50 30.60 -18.32 3.86
C PHE A 50 30.31 -18.55 5.35
N ILE A 51 29.04 -18.44 5.72
CA ILE A 51 28.53 -18.61 7.08
C ILE A 51 28.14 -20.08 7.29
N GLY A 52 28.76 -20.74 8.27
CA GLY A 52 28.50 -22.14 8.61
C GLY A 52 29.61 -23.07 8.08
N ASP A 53 30.13 -23.94 8.93
CA ASP A 53 31.34 -24.73 8.63
C ASP A 53 31.10 -25.97 7.74
N ASP A 54 29.84 -26.36 7.50
CA ASP A 54 29.48 -27.68 6.95
C ASP A 54 29.05 -27.70 5.47
N ASN A 55 28.89 -26.56 4.78
CA ASN A 55 28.25 -26.53 3.45
C ASN A 55 29.18 -26.90 2.27
N LEU A 56 30.50 -26.99 2.47
CA LEU A 56 31.48 -27.41 1.45
C LEU A 56 32.48 -28.44 2.00
N PRO A 57 32.03 -29.66 2.34
CA PRO A 57 32.83 -30.62 3.09
C PRO A 57 34.00 -31.21 2.29
N SER A 58 33.92 -31.22 0.95
CA SER A 58 35.01 -31.73 0.10
C SER A 58 36.22 -30.78 0.03
N TRP A 59 36.02 -29.49 0.33
CA TRP A 59 37.04 -28.44 0.22
C TRP A 59 37.98 -28.51 1.44
N LYS A 60 39.03 -29.33 1.32
CA LYS A 60 39.97 -29.62 2.42
C LYS A 60 41.40 -29.19 2.06
N VAL A 61 42.05 -28.53 3.01
CA VAL A 61 43.46 -28.15 2.91
C VAL A 61 44.32 -29.40 2.62
N GLY A 62 45.23 -29.30 1.65
CA GLY A 62 46.14 -30.37 1.26
C GLY A 62 45.54 -31.43 0.31
N THR A 63 44.28 -31.28 -0.11
CA THR A 63 43.67 -32.09 -1.17
C THR A 63 43.63 -31.35 -2.50
N ASP A 64 43.59 -32.09 -3.61
CA ASP A 64 43.55 -31.53 -4.97
C ASP A 64 42.20 -30.83 -5.23
N CYS A 65 42.22 -29.51 -5.44
CA CYS A 65 41.01 -28.71 -5.61
C CYS A 65 40.19 -29.11 -6.86
N CYS A 66 40.82 -29.73 -7.86
CA CYS A 66 40.15 -30.22 -9.05
C CYS A 66 39.20 -31.41 -8.77
N ARG A 67 39.18 -31.92 -7.54
CA ARG A 67 38.26 -32.95 -7.05
C ARG A 67 37.23 -32.40 -6.06
N TRP A 68 37.23 -31.10 -5.81
CA TRP A 68 36.25 -30.49 -4.92
C TRP A 68 34.90 -30.36 -5.60
N GLU A 69 33.84 -30.57 -4.84
CA GLU A 69 32.47 -30.37 -5.29
C GLU A 69 32.29 -28.92 -5.78
N GLY A 70 31.63 -28.76 -6.93
CA GLY A 70 31.46 -27.48 -7.59
C GLY A 70 32.69 -26.95 -8.36
N VAL A 71 33.85 -27.61 -8.29
CA VAL A 71 35.08 -27.16 -8.98
C VAL A 71 35.40 -28.09 -10.17
N THR A 72 35.59 -27.50 -11.36
CA THR A 72 36.12 -28.23 -12.53
C THR A 72 37.39 -27.57 -13.04
N CYS A 73 38.41 -28.39 -13.35
CA CYS A 73 39.68 -27.93 -13.89
C CYS A 73 39.93 -28.38 -15.34
N ASP A 74 40.79 -27.65 -16.04
CA ASP A 74 41.47 -28.13 -17.24
C ASP A 74 42.46 -29.23 -16.86
N MET A 75 42.18 -30.45 -17.33
CA MET A 75 42.97 -31.66 -17.05
C MET A 75 44.43 -31.57 -17.51
N SER A 76 44.73 -30.67 -18.45
CA SER A 76 46.07 -30.50 -19.03
C SER A 76 46.97 -29.59 -18.18
N PHE A 77 46.38 -28.62 -17.46
CA PHE A 77 47.12 -27.56 -16.78
C PHE A 77 46.73 -27.35 -15.30
N GLY A 78 45.71 -28.04 -14.80
CA GLY A 78 45.28 -27.95 -13.39
C GLY A 78 44.65 -26.60 -13.04
N ARG A 79 44.18 -25.83 -14.03
CA ARG A 79 43.52 -24.53 -13.83
C ARG A 79 42.02 -24.72 -13.66
N VAL A 80 41.42 -24.08 -12.68
CA VAL A 80 39.98 -24.00 -12.46
C VAL A 80 39.32 -23.24 -13.61
N ILE A 81 38.40 -23.91 -14.29
CA ILE A 81 37.65 -23.40 -15.45
C ILE A 81 36.14 -23.33 -15.20
N SER A 82 35.62 -24.03 -14.20
CA SER A 82 34.22 -23.91 -13.76
C SER A 82 34.17 -23.85 -12.25
N LEU A 83 33.39 -22.91 -11.74
CA LEU A 83 32.99 -22.84 -10.34
C LEU A 83 31.47 -22.78 -10.30
N ASP A 84 30.84 -23.91 -9.99
CA ASP A 84 29.39 -24.03 -9.86
C ASP A 84 29.05 -24.37 -8.41
N LEU A 85 28.62 -23.33 -7.70
CA LEU A 85 28.18 -23.40 -6.31
C LEU A 85 26.66 -23.19 -6.21
N GLY A 86 25.90 -23.50 -7.26
CA GLY A 86 24.45 -23.35 -7.25
C GLY A 86 23.76 -24.34 -6.31
N GLU A 87 22.74 -23.89 -5.57
CA GLU A 87 21.92 -24.72 -4.65
C GLU A 87 22.71 -25.36 -3.48
N PHE A 88 23.85 -24.79 -3.08
CA PHE A 88 24.64 -25.27 -1.93
C PHE A 88 24.17 -24.70 -0.57
N ASP A 89 23.02 -24.03 -0.54
CA ASP A 89 22.50 -23.31 0.63
C ASP A 89 23.55 -22.38 1.28
N LEU A 90 24.43 -21.79 0.46
CA LEU A 90 25.50 -20.92 0.93
C LEU A 90 24.91 -19.60 1.42
N MET A 91 25.41 -19.15 2.57
CA MET A 91 25.08 -17.83 3.10
C MET A 91 26.34 -16.99 3.23
N SER A 92 26.29 -15.74 2.80
CA SER A 92 27.41 -14.80 2.99
C SER A 92 26.93 -13.37 3.18
N TYR A 93 27.72 -12.57 3.89
CA TYR A 93 27.54 -11.11 4.02
C TYR A 93 28.45 -10.32 3.08
N ARG A 94 29.15 -10.98 2.16
CA ARG A 94 29.96 -10.34 1.11
C ARG A 94 30.25 -11.30 -0.05
N LEU A 95 30.53 -10.78 -1.24
CA LEU A 95 31.20 -11.56 -2.28
C LEU A 95 32.72 -11.36 -2.13
N ASP A 96 33.46 -12.41 -1.77
CA ASP A 96 34.89 -12.27 -1.47
C ASP A 96 35.73 -12.04 -2.75
N PRO A 97 36.64 -11.05 -2.77
CA PRO A 97 37.48 -10.76 -3.93
C PRO A 97 38.37 -11.92 -4.39
N ALA A 98 38.59 -12.94 -3.55
CA ALA A 98 39.32 -14.15 -3.94
C ALA A 98 38.72 -14.83 -5.18
N LEU A 99 37.41 -14.69 -5.40
CA LEU A 99 36.74 -15.18 -6.61
C LEU A 99 37.40 -14.64 -7.89
N PHE A 100 37.74 -13.35 -7.91
CA PHE A 100 38.29 -12.67 -9.08
C PHE A 100 39.76 -13.00 -9.35
N ASN A 101 40.39 -13.84 -8.52
CA ASN A 101 41.72 -14.40 -8.80
C ASN A 101 41.66 -15.65 -9.69
N LEU A 102 40.48 -16.26 -9.88
CA LEU A 102 40.27 -17.42 -10.73
C LEU A 102 40.07 -16.99 -12.19
N THR A 103 41.07 -16.35 -12.80
CA THR A 103 40.95 -15.67 -14.10
C THR A 103 40.72 -16.59 -15.29
N SER A 104 40.90 -17.92 -15.12
CA SER A 104 40.63 -18.93 -16.17
C SER A 104 39.19 -19.47 -16.15
N LEU A 105 38.31 -18.90 -15.32
CA LEU A 105 36.91 -19.31 -15.23
C LEU A 105 36.17 -19.05 -16.55
N LYS A 106 35.52 -20.10 -17.04
CA LYS A 106 34.59 -20.10 -18.17
C LYS A 106 33.13 -20.18 -17.71
N ASN A 107 32.88 -20.78 -16.56
CA ASN A 107 31.56 -20.89 -15.98
C ASN A 107 31.60 -20.50 -14.51
N LEU A 108 30.73 -19.57 -14.11
CA LEU A 108 30.55 -19.15 -12.73
C LEU A 108 29.06 -19.19 -12.40
N SER A 109 28.69 -20.01 -11.44
CA SER A 109 27.33 -20.09 -10.90
C SER A 109 27.36 -19.97 -9.38
N LEU A 110 26.63 -18.98 -8.87
CA LEU A 110 26.34 -18.79 -7.44
C LEU A 110 24.82 -18.85 -7.17
N ALA A 111 24.06 -19.43 -8.10
CA ALA A 111 22.62 -19.37 -8.11
C ALA A 111 21.96 -20.08 -6.92
N PHE A 112 20.72 -19.71 -6.57
CA PHE A 112 19.95 -20.37 -5.51
C PHE A 112 20.71 -20.49 -4.17
N ASN A 113 21.39 -19.41 -3.79
CA ASN A 113 22.04 -19.24 -2.50
C ASN A 113 21.46 -18.00 -1.80
N ASP A 114 21.93 -17.66 -0.60
CA ASP A 114 21.46 -16.47 0.11
C ASP A 114 22.62 -15.56 0.51
N PHE A 115 22.99 -14.66 -0.39
CA PHE A 115 23.98 -13.61 -0.14
C PHE A 115 23.39 -12.43 0.64
N LYS A 116 22.28 -12.61 1.36
CA LYS A 116 21.76 -11.68 2.39
C LYS A 116 21.70 -10.21 1.95
N ARG A 117 21.30 -9.94 0.70
CA ARG A 117 21.24 -8.60 0.10
C ARG A 117 22.60 -7.90 0.09
N VAL A 118 23.63 -8.62 -0.35
CA VAL A 118 24.96 -8.03 -0.58
C VAL A 118 24.98 -7.31 -1.92
N SER A 119 25.63 -6.15 -1.97
CA SER A 119 25.90 -5.48 -3.23
C SER A 119 26.97 -6.20 -4.05
N LEU A 120 26.74 -6.33 -5.35
CA LEU A 120 27.78 -6.82 -6.26
C LEU A 120 28.99 -5.87 -6.24
N PRO A 121 30.24 -6.39 -6.23
CA PRO A 121 31.42 -5.53 -6.25
C PRO A 121 31.50 -4.67 -7.51
N ASP A 122 31.78 -3.38 -7.35
CA ASP A 122 31.90 -2.43 -8.47
C ASP A 122 33.03 -2.78 -9.47
N PHE A 123 34.03 -3.54 -9.01
CA PHE A 123 35.20 -3.98 -9.77
C PHE A 123 35.56 -5.43 -9.45
N GLY A 124 36.23 -6.10 -10.38
CA GLY A 124 36.72 -7.47 -10.28
C GLY A 124 36.18 -8.38 -11.38
N PHE A 125 34.92 -8.19 -11.80
CA PHE A 125 34.31 -8.98 -12.87
C PHE A 125 35.09 -8.85 -14.18
N GLU A 126 35.60 -7.66 -14.51
CA GLU A 126 36.40 -7.39 -15.71
C GLU A 126 37.70 -8.22 -15.79
N ARG A 127 38.13 -8.86 -14.69
CA ARG A 127 39.28 -9.77 -14.66
C ARG A 127 38.95 -11.19 -15.13
N LEU A 128 37.67 -11.56 -15.20
CA LEU A 128 37.21 -12.90 -15.59
C LEU A 128 37.00 -13.00 -17.10
N THR A 129 38.00 -12.62 -17.90
CA THR A 129 37.88 -12.41 -19.35
C THR A 129 37.51 -13.67 -20.15
N ASP A 130 37.75 -14.86 -19.60
CA ASP A 130 37.46 -16.15 -20.24
C ASP A 130 36.03 -16.64 -19.97
N ILE A 131 35.21 -15.87 -19.24
CA ILE A 131 33.85 -16.30 -18.86
C ILE A 131 32.94 -16.45 -20.07
N ILE A 132 32.11 -17.49 -20.05
CA ILE A 132 31.14 -17.84 -21.08
C ILE A 132 29.73 -17.86 -20.47
N HIS A 133 29.61 -18.39 -19.25
CA HIS A 133 28.35 -18.47 -18.53
C HIS A 133 28.50 -17.81 -17.15
N LEU A 134 27.64 -16.84 -16.88
CA LEU A 134 27.55 -16.16 -15.60
C LEU A 134 26.13 -16.32 -15.06
N ASN A 135 25.99 -17.00 -13.92
CA ASN A 135 24.72 -17.19 -13.25
C ASN A 135 24.79 -16.72 -11.78
N LEU A 136 24.06 -15.64 -11.48
CA LEU A 136 23.91 -15.05 -10.16
C LEU A 136 22.42 -14.99 -9.75
N SER A 137 21.58 -15.87 -10.30
CA SER A 137 20.13 -15.83 -10.08
C SER A 137 19.69 -16.41 -8.75
N TYR A 138 18.56 -15.93 -8.23
CA TYR A 138 17.99 -16.39 -6.95
C TYR A 138 19.01 -16.42 -5.80
N ALA A 139 19.96 -15.48 -5.82
CA ALA A 139 21.08 -15.42 -4.89
C ALA A 139 20.92 -14.31 -3.82
N ASN A 140 19.83 -13.54 -3.90
CA ASN A 140 19.52 -12.41 -3.01
C ASN A 140 20.62 -11.34 -3.02
N PHE A 141 21.18 -11.00 -4.19
CA PHE A 141 22.06 -9.85 -4.38
C PHE A 141 21.25 -8.54 -4.51
N MET A 142 21.87 -7.40 -4.19
CA MET A 142 21.26 -6.07 -4.35
C MET A 142 22.18 -5.05 -5.03
N GLY A 143 21.65 -3.86 -5.31
CA GLY A 143 22.42 -2.73 -5.81
C GLY A 143 22.59 -2.69 -7.32
N GLN A 144 23.43 -1.76 -7.77
CA GLN A 144 23.69 -1.53 -9.18
C GLN A 144 24.45 -2.69 -9.83
N ILE A 145 24.02 -3.10 -11.03
CA ILE A 145 24.74 -4.10 -11.81
C ILE A 145 26.10 -3.53 -12.26
N PRO A 146 27.24 -4.17 -11.91
CA PRO A 146 28.56 -3.63 -12.19
C PRO A 146 28.86 -3.53 -13.69
N ILE A 147 29.37 -2.37 -14.11
CA ILE A 147 29.73 -2.13 -15.53
C ILE A 147 30.89 -3.02 -16.00
N GLY A 148 31.71 -3.55 -15.08
CA GLY A 148 32.81 -4.48 -15.42
C GLY A 148 32.35 -5.77 -16.09
N ILE A 149 31.10 -6.20 -15.89
CA ILE A 149 30.53 -7.36 -16.59
C ILE A 149 30.41 -7.09 -18.11
N ALA A 150 30.23 -5.84 -18.52
CA ALA A 150 30.18 -5.45 -19.93
C ALA A 150 31.52 -5.62 -20.66
N CYS A 151 32.64 -5.78 -19.93
CA CYS A 151 33.95 -6.07 -20.50
C CYS A 151 34.15 -7.54 -20.87
N LEU A 152 33.17 -8.42 -20.58
CA LEU A 152 33.27 -9.86 -20.74
C LEU A 152 32.73 -10.29 -22.12
N GLU A 153 33.55 -10.08 -23.15
CA GLU A 153 33.16 -10.25 -24.56
C GLU A 153 32.80 -11.69 -24.97
N ASN A 154 33.22 -12.68 -24.19
CA ASN A 154 32.99 -14.11 -24.45
C ASN A 154 31.66 -14.63 -23.88
N LEU A 155 30.88 -13.80 -23.17
CA LEU A 155 29.63 -14.19 -22.57
C LEU A 155 28.62 -14.69 -23.62
N VAL A 156 28.10 -15.88 -23.36
CA VAL A 156 27.00 -16.52 -24.10
C VAL A 156 25.72 -16.49 -23.27
N THR A 157 25.84 -16.67 -21.95
CA THR A 157 24.69 -16.66 -21.03
C THR A 157 24.95 -15.71 -19.86
N VAL A 158 23.98 -14.84 -19.59
CA VAL A 158 23.92 -14.02 -18.39
C VAL A 158 22.58 -14.23 -17.72
N ASP A 159 22.61 -14.70 -16.47
CA ASP A 159 21.44 -14.85 -15.63
C ASP A 159 21.63 -14.06 -14.32
N LEU A 160 20.83 -13.01 -14.16
CA LEU A 160 20.78 -12.16 -12.95
C LEU A 160 19.38 -12.20 -12.32
N SER A 161 18.52 -13.13 -12.75
CA SER A 161 17.10 -13.16 -12.41
C SER A 161 16.81 -13.50 -10.94
N GLY A 162 15.59 -13.24 -10.47
CA GLY A 162 15.10 -13.75 -9.19
C GLY A 162 15.78 -13.15 -7.96
N ASN A 163 16.34 -11.94 -8.09
CA ASN A 163 16.94 -11.19 -7.00
C ASN A 163 15.94 -10.17 -6.38
N ASN A 164 14.62 -10.40 -6.51
CA ASN A 164 13.55 -9.63 -5.85
C ASN A 164 13.62 -8.10 -6.06
N TYR A 165 13.80 -7.62 -7.30
CA TYR A 165 13.90 -6.19 -7.62
C TYR A 165 15.07 -5.44 -6.97
N HIS A 166 16.01 -6.15 -6.37
CA HIS A 166 17.14 -5.53 -5.69
C HIS A 166 18.28 -5.15 -6.62
N LEU A 167 18.36 -5.74 -7.81
CA LEU A 167 19.34 -5.38 -8.85
C LEU A 167 18.74 -4.37 -9.83
N TYR A 168 19.50 -3.34 -10.20
CA TYR A 168 19.04 -2.29 -11.12
C TYR A 168 20.15 -1.77 -12.05
N PHE A 169 19.73 -1.12 -13.16
CA PHE A 169 20.60 -0.34 -14.04
C PHE A 169 20.40 1.17 -13.84
N GLN A 170 21.45 1.90 -13.47
CA GLN A 170 21.41 3.38 -13.42
C GLN A 170 21.59 4.00 -14.83
N ARG A 171 21.06 5.19 -15.12
CA ARG A 171 21.30 5.86 -16.42
C ARG A 171 22.75 6.31 -16.63
N PRO A 172 23.32 6.23 -17.85
CA PRO A 172 22.80 5.63 -19.10
C PRO A 172 23.36 4.21 -19.35
N ILE A 173 23.34 3.33 -18.35
CA ILE A 173 24.26 2.18 -18.31
C ILE A 173 23.80 0.99 -19.15
N PHE A 174 22.49 0.76 -19.35
CA PHE A 174 22.04 -0.43 -20.08
C PHE A 174 22.54 -0.50 -21.53
N GLN A 175 22.52 0.63 -22.26
CA GLN A 175 23.09 0.68 -23.62
C GLN A 175 24.58 0.36 -23.64
N THR A 176 25.34 0.95 -22.70
CA THR A 176 26.77 0.69 -22.55
C THR A 176 27.04 -0.77 -22.17
N PHE A 177 26.22 -1.32 -21.30
CA PHE A 177 26.32 -2.70 -20.83
C PHE A 177 26.16 -3.68 -21.99
N MET A 178 25.17 -3.46 -22.85
CA MET A 178 24.89 -4.34 -23.99
C MET A 178 25.86 -4.15 -25.17
N ALA A 179 26.50 -2.99 -25.31
CA ALA A 179 27.28 -2.61 -26.49
C ALA A 179 28.36 -3.64 -26.91
N ASN A 180 28.97 -4.34 -25.95
CA ASN A 180 30.05 -5.30 -26.20
C ASN A 180 29.61 -6.78 -26.14
N MET A 181 28.32 -7.07 -25.96
CA MET A 181 27.82 -8.44 -25.71
C MET A 181 27.45 -9.22 -26.99
N SER A 182 28.20 -9.08 -28.08
CA SER A 182 27.84 -9.66 -29.40
C SER A 182 27.73 -11.20 -29.43
N ASN A 183 28.39 -11.90 -28.50
CA ASN A 183 28.34 -13.36 -28.37
C ASN A 183 27.16 -13.87 -27.55
N LEU A 184 26.39 -12.98 -26.93
CA LEU A 184 25.28 -13.35 -26.05
C LEU A 184 24.19 -14.09 -26.84
N ARG A 185 23.67 -15.16 -26.24
CA ARG A 185 22.57 -15.99 -26.77
C ARG A 185 21.43 -16.09 -25.79
N GLU A 186 21.71 -16.03 -24.49
CA GLU A 186 20.72 -16.20 -23.44
C GLU A 186 20.85 -15.08 -22.42
N LEU A 187 19.75 -14.36 -22.18
CA LEU A 187 19.69 -13.25 -21.24
C LEU A 187 18.45 -13.36 -20.36
N TYR A 188 18.68 -13.56 -19.06
CA TYR A 188 17.66 -13.65 -18.03
C TYR A 188 17.85 -12.53 -17.02
N LEU A 189 16.89 -11.62 -16.97
CA LEU A 189 16.88 -10.44 -16.10
C LEU A 189 15.55 -10.32 -15.34
N ASP A 190 14.80 -11.41 -15.19
CA ASP A 190 13.51 -11.38 -14.51
C ASP A 190 13.66 -10.78 -13.09
N GLU A 191 12.76 -9.88 -12.71
CA GLU A 191 12.81 -9.10 -11.45
C GLU A 191 14.04 -8.18 -11.30
N VAL A 192 14.70 -7.78 -12.40
CA VAL A 192 15.67 -6.67 -12.39
C VAL A 192 14.96 -5.36 -12.70
N ASP A 193 15.22 -4.30 -11.93
CA ASP A 193 14.56 -2.99 -12.08
C ASP A 193 15.10 -2.20 -13.29
N PHE A 194 14.20 -1.91 -14.25
CA PHE A 194 14.45 -1.10 -15.44
C PHE A 194 13.76 0.28 -15.45
N ARG A 195 13.18 0.76 -14.33
CA ARG A 195 12.43 2.04 -14.26
C ARG A 195 13.21 3.22 -14.83
N ASP A 196 14.51 3.26 -14.57
CA ASP A 196 15.40 4.29 -15.09
C ASP A 196 15.65 4.19 -16.60
N SER A 197 15.65 2.99 -17.19
CA SER A 197 16.03 2.76 -18.59
C SER A 197 14.92 3.06 -19.63
N ARG A 198 13.67 3.36 -19.20
CA ARG A 198 12.53 3.77 -20.08
C ARG A 198 12.35 2.86 -21.33
N SER A 199 11.65 3.36 -22.35
CA SER A 199 11.21 2.64 -23.55
C SER A 199 12.29 2.30 -24.59
N THR A 200 13.59 2.47 -24.31
CA THR A 200 14.68 2.25 -25.29
C THR A 200 15.33 0.87 -25.21
N TRP A 201 14.96 0.04 -24.23
CA TRP A 201 15.52 -1.31 -24.05
C TRP A 201 15.43 -2.17 -25.32
N SER A 202 14.29 -2.10 -26.04
CA SER A 202 14.05 -2.89 -27.24
C SER A 202 14.96 -2.47 -28.40
N THR A 203 15.20 -1.15 -28.56
CA THR A 203 16.17 -0.66 -29.56
C THR A 203 17.59 -1.12 -29.25
N VAL A 204 18.01 -1.02 -27.98
CA VAL A 204 19.35 -1.40 -27.53
C VAL A 204 19.63 -2.88 -27.81
N LEU A 205 18.73 -3.77 -27.40
CA LEU A 205 18.90 -5.20 -27.64
C LEU A 205 19.00 -5.52 -29.14
N ALA A 206 18.16 -4.89 -29.95
CA ALA A 206 18.14 -5.11 -31.38
C ALA A 206 19.39 -4.62 -32.11
N ASP A 207 20.05 -3.58 -31.60
CA ASP A 207 21.31 -3.06 -32.14
C ASP A 207 22.52 -3.88 -31.66
N SER A 208 22.51 -4.33 -30.41
CA SER A 208 23.68 -4.92 -29.76
C SER A 208 23.76 -6.45 -29.83
N VAL A 209 22.63 -7.16 -29.78
CA VAL A 209 22.61 -8.64 -29.62
C VAL A 209 21.67 -9.34 -30.62
N PRO A 210 21.84 -9.17 -31.94
CA PRO A 210 20.92 -9.72 -32.96
C PRO A 210 20.80 -11.25 -32.98
N GLN A 211 21.74 -11.97 -32.35
CA GLN A 211 21.78 -13.43 -32.30
C GLN A 211 21.12 -14.04 -31.06
N LEU A 212 20.45 -13.23 -30.24
CA LEU A 212 19.81 -13.67 -29.01
C LEU A 212 18.74 -14.74 -29.28
N GLN A 213 18.76 -15.80 -28.47
CA GLN A 213 17.87 -16.96 -28.53
C GLN A 213 16.88 -16.99 -27.38
N ILE A 214 17.27 -16.51 -26.20
CA ILE A 214 16.40 -16.46 -25.03
C ILE A 214 16.44 -15.05 -24.45
N LEU A 215 15.24 -14.48 -24.31
CA LEU A 215 15.00 -13.19 -23.67
C LEU A 215 13.96 -13.39 -22.57
N SER A 216 14.36 -13.18 -21.32
CA SER A 216 13.46 -13.25 -20.16
C SER A 216 13.59 -11.99 -19.30
N PHE A 217 12.63 -11.09 -19.45
CA PHE A 217 12.52 -9.79 -18.77
C PHE A 217 11.14 -9.70 -18.11
N SER A 218 10.74 -10.75 -17.39
CA SER A 218 9.51 -10.77 -16.62
C SER A 218 9.65 -9.87 -15.41
N GLU A 219 8.59 -9.12 -15.07
CA GLU A 219 8.54 -8.34 -13.83
C GLU A 219 9.72 -7.34 -13.71
N CYS A 220 10.08 -6.64 -14.80
CA CYS A 220 11.24 -5.73 -14.85
C CYS A 220 10.87 -4.23 -14.77
N ASP A 221 9.60 -3.88 -14.59
CA ASP A 221 9.10 -2.49 -14.74
C ASP A 221 9.42 -1.86 -16.11
N LEU A 222 9.35 -2.64 -17.20
CA LEU A 222 9.46 -2.11 -18.56
C LEU A 222 8.25 -1.25 -18.91
N SER A 223 8.49 -0.15 -19.63
CA SER A 223 7.45 0.79 -20.09
C SER A 223 7.54 1.11 -21.59
N GLY A 224 6.42 1.57 -22.16
CA GLY A 224 6.30 1.99 -23.55
C GLY A 224 6.08 0.83 -24.53
N SER A 225 6.25 1.08 -25.83
CA SER A 225 6.01 0.07 -26.88
C SER A 225 7.28 -0.60 -27.39
N ILE A 226 7.18 -1.86 -27.83
CA ILE A 226 8.28 -2.56 -28.52
C ILE A 226 8.57 -1.89 -29.87
N HIS A 227 9.78 -1.37 -30.04
CA HIS A 227 10.15 -0.65 -31.26
C HIS A 227 10.30 -1.59 -32.47
N HIS A 228 9.98 -1.11 -33.68
CA HIS A 228 10.00 -1.94 -34.90
C HIS A 228 11.37 -2.56 -35.23
N SER A 229 12.45 -1.94 -34.74
CA SER A 229 13.81 -2.44 -34.91
C SER A 229 14.05 -3.78 -34.21
N PHE A 230 13.22 -4.15 -33.24
CA PHE A 230 13.26 -5.43 -32.54
C PHE A 230 13.20 -6.65 -33.48
N SER A 231 12.61 -6.47 -34.67
CA SER A 231 12.59 -7.43 -35.77
C SER A 231 13.95 -7.96 -36.22
N ARG A 232 15.06 -7.32 -35.86
CA ARG A 232 16.42 -7.84 -36.12
C ARG A 232 16.78 -9.07 -35.28
N LEU A 233 16.06 -9.35 -34.20
CA LEU A 233 16.27 -10.53 -33.34
C LEU A 233 15.59 -11.76 -33.95
N CYS A 234 16.21 -12.35 -34.98
CA CYS A 234 15.64 -13.46 -35.74
C CYS A 234 15.88 -14.85 -35.13
N SER A 235 16.75 -14.95 -34.12
CA SER A 235 17.17 -16.21 -33.50
C SER A 235 16.36 -16.60 -32.26
N LEU A 236 15.38 -15.78 -31.87
CA LEU A 236 14.60 -15.96 -30.65
C LEU A 236 13.79 -17.26 -30.64
N THR A 237 13.91 -17.97 -29.53
CA THR A 237 13.20 -19.21 -29.19
C THR A 237 12.33 -19.03 -27.94
N VAL A 238 12.68 -18.10 -27.06
CA VAL A 238 11.92 -17.75 -25.86
C VAL A 238 11.82 -16.24 -25.79
N ILE A 239 10.59 -15.75 -25.63
CA ILE A 239 10.27 -14.36 -25.34
C ILE A 239 9.38 -14.37 -24.11
N ASN A 240 9.93 -13.95 -22.98
CA ASN A 240 9.21 -13.75 -21.74
C ASN A 240 9.28 -12.27 -21.33
N LEU A 241 8.15 -11.60 -21.43
CA LEU A 241 7.93 -10.19 -21.08
C LEU A 241 6.77 -10.06 -20.08
N GLY A 242 6.44 -11.15 -19.36
CA GLY A 242 5.32 -11.18 -18.44
C GLY A 242 5.44 -10.13 -17.33
N GLY A 243 4.33 -9.60 -16.83
CA GLY A 243 4.33 -8.78 -15.61
C GLY A 243 4.96 -7.39 -15.76
N ASN A 244 5.02 -6.79 -16.95
CA ASN A 244 5.47 -5.40 -17.13
C ASN A 244 4.25 -4.48 -17.33
N TRP A 245 3.68 -3.96 -16.24
CA TRP A 245 2.34 -3.35 -16.26
C TRP A 245 2.27 -2.01 -17.00
N GLU A 246 3.40 -1.43 -17.38
CA GLU A 246 3.49 -0.21 -18.19
C GLU A 246 3.91 -0.46 -19.66
N LEU A 247 4.09 -1.73 -20.06
CA LEU A 247 4.44 -2.08 -21.44
C LEU A 247 3.17 -2.06 -22.30
N THR A 248 3.16 -1.20 -23.31
CA THR A 248 1.98 -0.86 -24.13
C THR A 248 2.18 -1.14 -25.63
N GLY A 249 1.16 -0.84 -26.42
CA GLY A 249 1.21 -0.91 -27.89
C GLY A 249 0.74 -2.26 -28.43
N LYS A 250 0.96 -2.49 -29.73
CA LYS A 250 0.53 -3.73 -30.41
C LYS A 250 1.59 -4.82 -30.28
N VAL A 251 1.14 -6.07 -30.19
CA VAL A 251 2.02 -7.24 -30.28
C VAL A 251 2.71 -7.26 -31.66
N PRO A 252 4.05 -7.26 -31.76
CA PRO A 252 4.76 -7.23 -33.04
C PRO A 252 4.40 -8.43 -33.93
N GLU A 253 3.94 -8.17 -35.16
CA GLU A 253 3.54 -9.24 -36.09
C GLU A 253 4.68 -10.20 -36.44
N TYR A 254 5.92 -9.69 -36.53
CA TYR A 254 7.09 -10.47 -36.91
C TYR A 254 7.40 -11.61 -35.92
N PHE A 255 6.97 -11.50 -34.66
CA PHE A 255 7.14 -12.60 -33.69
C PHE A 255 6.47 -13.89 -34.19
N SER A 256 5.39 -13.77 -34.97
CA SER A 256 4.71 -14.90 -35.59
C SER A 256 5.48 -15.52 -36.78
N GLU A 257 6.58 -14.89 -37.22
CA GLU A 257 7.47 -15.38 -38.27
C GLU A 257 8.67 -16.17 -37.70
N LEU A 258 8.86 -16.12 -36.36
CA LEU A 258 9.90 -16.85 -35.65
C LEU A 258 9.54 -18.34 -35.54
N SER A 259 9.84 -19.10 -36.59
CA SER A 259 9.53 -20.55 -36.64
C SER A 259 10.18 -21.38 -35.53
N SER A 260 11.25 -20.88 -34.91
CA SER A 260 11.95 -21.51 -33.78
C SER A 260 11.34 -21.17 -32.42
N LEU A 261 10.35 -20.28 -32.35
CA LEU A 261 9.73 -19.84 -31.10
C LEU A 261 9.05 -21.00 -30.38
N ARG A 262 9.41 -21.16 -29.11
CA ARG A 262 8.93 -22.20 -28.18
C ARG A 262 8.07 -21.61 -27.07
N ILE A 263 8.42 -20.43 -26.57
CA ILE A 263 7.69 -19.77 -25.49
C ILE A 263 7.44 -18.32 -25.90
N LEU A 264 6.18 -17.92 -25.83
CA LEU A 264 5.76 -16.52 -25.80
C LEU A 264 4.94 -16.29 -24.54
N ASP A 265 5.50 -15.51 -23.63
CA ASP A 265 4.79 -14.97 -22.47
C ASP A 265 4.79 -13.45 -22.55
N ILE A 266 3.62 -12.88 -22.76
CA ILE A 266 3.36 -11.42 -22.70
C ILE A 266 2.25 -11.12 -21.70
N SER A 267 2.04 -12.01 -20.73
CA SER A 267 0.95 -11.90 -19.75
C SER A 267 1.13 -10.68 -18.84
N ARG A 268 0.05 -10.16 -18.25
CA ARG A 268 0.09 -9.04 -17.28
C ARG A 268 0.81 -7.79 -17.82
N ASN A 269 0.42 -7.37 -19.03
CA ASN A 269 0.89 -6.16 -19.69
C ASN A 269 -0.31 -5.30 -20.13
N LEU A 270 -0.06 -4.19 -20.83
CA LEU A 270 -1.08 -3.32 -21.44
C LEU A 270 -1.02 -3.39 -22.97
N PHE A 271 -0.75 -4.57 -23.55
CA PHE A 271 -0.82 -4.73 -25.01
C PHE A 271 -2.26 -4.52 -25.50
N GLU A 272 -2.38 -3.88 -26.66
CA GLU A 272 -3.65 -3.49 -27.26
C GLU A 272 -3.80 -3.99 -28.71
N GLY A 273 -5.03 -4.00 -29.20
CA GLY A 273 -5.35 -4.36 -30.58
C GLY A 273 -5.55 -5.87 -30.78
N HIS A 274 -5.33 -6.35 -32.01
CA HIS A 274 -5.60 -7.74 -32.37
C HIS A 274 -4.33 -8.58 -32.28
N PHE A 275 -4.42 -9.73 -31.61
CA PHE A 275 -3.33 -10.70 -31.55
C PHE A 275 -3.13 -11.42 -32.90
N PRO A 276 -1.88 -11.54 -33.42
CA PRO A 276 -1.63 -12.17 -34.72
C PRO A 276 -2.01 -13.66 -34.78
N THR A 277 -2.87 -14.05 -35.71
CA THR A 277 -3.39 -15.43 -35.78
C THR A 277 -2.36 -16.48 -36.23
N LYS A 278 -1.27 -16.06 -36.88
CA LYS A 278 -0.20 -16.96 -37.36
C LYS A 278 0.49 -17.71 -36.22
N PHE A 279 0.50 -17.19 -34.99
CA PHE A 279 1.09 -17.88 -33.83
C PHE A 279 0.51 -19.27 -33.59
N PHE A 280 -0.80 -19.45 -33.81
CA PHE A 280 -1.48 -20.74 -33.64
C PHE A 280 -1.01 -21.81 -34.65
N GLN A 281 -0.29 -21.41 -35.70
CA GLN A 281 0.27 -22.30 -36.72
C GLN A 281 1.71 -22.71 -36.44
N LEU A 282 2.36 -22.14 -35.42
CA LEU A 282 3.75 -22.44 -35.06
C LEU A 282 3.84 -23.82 -34.40
N LYS A 283 4.49 -24.77 -35.07
CA LYS A 283 4.61 -26.17 -34.59
C LYS A 283 5.60 -26.35 -33.44
N ASN A 284 6.52 -25.41 -33.25
CA ASN A 284 7.52 -25.45 -32.18
C ASN A 284 7.05 -24.77 -30.89
N LEU A 285 5.96 -23.99 -30.96
CA LEU A 285 5.43 -23.26 -29.82
C LEU A 285 4.85 -24.25 -28.81
N ARG A 286 5.31 -24.15 -27.57
CA ARG A 286 4.90 -24.98 -26.42
C ARG A 286 4.08 -24.19 -25.42
N THR A 287 4.43 -22.93 -25.19
CA THR A 287 3.74 -22.05 -24.26
C THR A 287 3.32 -20.77 -24.96
N LEU A 288 2.03 -20.46 -24.86
CA LEU A 288 1.46 -19.19 -25.29
C LEU A 288 0.65 -18.61 -24.13
N ASP A 289 1.19 -17.57 -23.47
CA ASP A 289 0.50 -16.85 -22.41
C ASP A 289 0.25 -15.39 -22.81
N LEU A 290 -1.03 -15.07 -22.99
CA LEU A 290 -1.52 -13.74 -23.35
C LEU A 290 -2.33 -13.10 -22.22
N SER A 291 -2.40 -13.77 -21.07
CA SER A 291 -3.39 -13.47 -20.06
C SER A 291 -3.22 -12.10 -19.43
N ARG A 292 -4.32 -11.55 -18.88
CA ARG A 292 -4.33 -10.24 -18.20
C ARG A 292 -3.77 -9.10 -19.08
N ASN A 293 -4.14 -9.11 -20.36
CA ASN A 293 -4.00 -7.96 -21.26
C ASN A 293 -5.41 -7.45 -21.58
N PRO A 294 -5.95 -6.50 -20.79
CA PRO A 294 -7.36 -6.14 -20.87
C PRO A 294 -7.74 -5.42 -22.18
N MET A 295 -6.78 -4.92 -22.96
CA MET A 295 -7.04 -4.24 -24.23
C MET A 295 -6.71 -5.11 -25.46
N LEU A 296 -6.28 -6.35 -25.25
CA LEU A 296 -5.89 -7.28 -26.31
C LEU A 296 -7.06 -8.17 -26.71
N SER A 297 -7.44 -8.10 -27.99
CA SER A 297 -8.42 -8.99 -28.63
C SER A 297 -7.71 -10.18 -29.27
N VAL A 298 -8.26 -11.38 -29.08
CA VAL A 298 -7.64 -12.63 -29.57
C VAL A 298 -8.63 -13.40 -30.45
N ARG A 299 -8.33 -13.54 -31.74
CA ARG A 299 -9.09 -14.44 -32.61
C ARG A 299 -8.38 -15.78 -32.76
N VAL A 300 -8.89 -16.81 -32.08
CA VAL A 300 -8.35 -18.18 -32.21
C VAL A 300 -8.56 -18.66 -33.64
N ALA A 301 -7.49 -19.15 -34.28
CA ALA A 301 -7.48 -19.58 -35.67
C ALA A 301 -7.04 -21.05 -35.79
N TYR A 302 -6.93 -21.54 -37.03
CA TYR A 302 -6.63 -22.93 -37.32
C TYR A 302 -5.31 -23.43 -36.69
N PHE A 303 -5.38 -24.54 -35.94
CA PHE A 303 -4.22 -25.29 -35.45
C PHE A 303 -3.84 -26.45 -36.39
N PRO A 304 -2.59 -26.54 -36.87
CA PRO A 304 -2.17 -27.61 -37.76
C PRO A 304 -2.06 -28.97 -37.03
N VAL A 305 -2.20 -30.07 -37.77
CA VAL A 305 -1.91 -31.42 -37.26
C VAL A 305 -0.44 -31.51 -36.84
N GLY A 306 -0.19 -32.09 -35.67
CA GLY A 306 1.14 -32.16 -35.06
C GLY A 306 1.59 -30.86 -34.38
N ASN A 307 0.63 -30.04 -33.92
CA ASN A 307 0.91 -28.90 -33.05
C ASN A 307 1.36 -29.40 -31.65
N ASN A 308 2.43 -28.81 -31.10
CA ASN A 308 3.05 -29.24 -29.84
C ASN A 308 2.76 -28.29 -28.66
N LEU A 309 1.72 -27.47 -28.74
CA LEU A 309 1.36 -26.55 -27.65
C LEU A 309 0.99 -27.35 -26.40
N GLU A 310 1.66 -27.05 -25.29
CA GLU A 310 1.47 -27.66 -23.97
C GLU A 310 0.66 -26.74 -23.04
N THR A 311 0.83 -25.43 -23.17
CA THR A 311 0.13 -24.40 -22.38
C THR A 311 -0.48 -23.33 -23.28
N LEU A 312 -1.78 -23.12 -23.13
CA LEU A 312 -2.53 -22.03 -23.76
C LEU A 312 -3.28 -21.23 -22.69
N ASN A 313 -2.86 -19.99 -22.47
CA ASN A 313 -3.48 -19.10 -21.48
C ASN A 313 -3.99 -17.82 -22.14
N LEU A 314 -5.32 -17.70 -22.23
CA LEU A 314 -6.04 -16.58 -22.85
C LEU A 314 -6.92 -15.82 -21.83
N ALA A 315 -6.73 -16.11 -20.54
CA ALA A 315 -7.52 -15.58 -19.44
C ALA A 315 -7.46 -14.05 -19.32
N TRP A 316 -8.57 -13.39 -18.95
CA TRP A 316 -8.68 -11.92 -18.80
C TRP A 316 -8.23 -11.10 -20.04
N THR A 317 -8.57 -11.56 -21.24
CA THR A 317 -8.48 -10.80 -22.51
C THR A 317 -9.88 -10.33 -22.94
N THR A 318 -9.98 -9.24 -23.72
CA THR A 318 -11.24 -8.49 -23.90
C THR A 318 -12.24 -9.10 -24.88
N ASP A 319 -11.77 -9.82 -25.90
CA ASP A 319 -12.64 -10.31 -26.97
C ASP A 319 -12.02 -11.54 -27.64
N VAL A 320 -12.30 -12.73 -27.10
CA VAL A 320 -11.94 -14.00 -27.73
C VAL A 320 -13.02 -14.35 -28.76
N SER A 321 -12.77 -14.07 -30.04
CA SER A 321 -13.74 -14.24 -31.13
C SER A 321 -14.40 -15.63 -31.13
N TYR A 322 -15.73 -15.62 -31.21
CA TYR A 322 -16.73 -16.57 -30.69
C TYR A 322 -16.83 -18.00 -31.27
N ASP A 323 -15.88 -18.49 -32.08
CA ASP A 323 -15.94 -19.87 -32.62
C ASP A 323 -14.58 -20.56 -32.44
N MET A 324 -14.50 -21.54 -31.53
CA MET A 324 -13.30 -22.37 -31.42
C MET A 324 -13.20 -23.28 -32.66
N PRO A 325 -12.12 -23.22 -33.45
CA PRO A 325 -12.06 -23.98 -34.69
C PRO A 325 -12.06 -25.48 -34.40
N SER A 326 -12.66 -26.29 -35.27
CA SER A 326 -12.66 -27.75 -35.14
C SER A 326 -11.25 -28.36 -35.05
N SER A 327 -10.24 -27.65 -35.56
CA SER A 327 -8.83 -28.01 -35.43
C SER A 327 -8.24 -27.82 -34.04
N PHE A 328 -8.98 -27.25 -33.08
CA PHE A 328 -8.59 -27.22 -31.65
C PHE A 328 -8.35 -28.63 -31.10
N ALA A 329 -9.05 -29.64 -31.64
CA ALA A 329 -8.82 -31.05 -31.31
C ALA A 329 -7.42 -31.57 -31.72
N ASN A 330 -6.66 -30.84 -32.53
CA ASN A 330 -5.28 -31.21 -32.91
C ASN A 330 -4.25 -30.92 -31.79
N LEU A 331 -4.66 -30.28 -30.70
CA LEU A 331 -3.81 -29.93 -29.55
C LEU A 331 -3.60 -31.13 -28.61
N GLU A 332 -3.06 -32.24 -29.14
CA GLU A 332 -2.92 -33.50 -28.40
C GLU A 332 -1.95 -33.41 -27.20
N SER A 333 -0.99 -32.48 -27.25
CA SER A 333 0.02 -32.24 -26.21
C SER A 333 -0.41 -31.24 -25.13
N LEU A 334 -1.61 -30.65 -25.25
CA LEU A 334 -2.06 -29.59 -24.35
C LEU A 334 -2.34 -30.14 -22.95
N LYS A 335 -1.63 -29.60 -21.96
CA LYS A 335 -1.73 -29.96 -20.55
C LYS A 335 -2.46 -28.90 -19.74
N THR A 336 -2.20 -27.63 -20.04
CA THR A 336 -2.76 -26.48 -19.33
C THR A 336 -3.57 -25.61 -20.28
N LEU A 337 -4.84 -25.39 -19.92
CA LEU A 337 -5.74 -24.53 -20.67
C LEU A 337 -6.40 -23.53 -19.74
N ARG A 338 -6.30 -22.24 -20.05
CA ARG A 338 -6.96 -21.17 -19.29
C ARG A 338 -7.73 -20.27 -20.24
N LEU A 339 -9.03 -20.16 -20.01
CA LEU A 339 -9.96 -19.52 -20.96
C LEU A 339 -10.96 -18.60 -20.27
N ASN A 340 -11.39 -17.59 -21.02
CA ASN A 340 -12.58 -16.80 -20.71
C ASN A 340 -13.82 -17.50 -21.30
N THR A 341 -14.91 -17.60 -20.54
CA THR A 341 -16.11 -18.39 -20.83
C THR A 341 -17.38 -17.57 -20.92
N MET A 342 -17.28 -16.23 -20.98
CA MET A 342 -18.42 -15.31 -21.10
C MET A 342 -19.35 -15.58 -22.30
N SER A 343 -18.96 -16.45 -23.24
CA SER A 343 -19.85 -17.05 -24.25
C SER A 343 -19.29 -18.39 -24.69
N ILE A 344 -19.51 -19.45 -23.89
CA ILE A 344 -19.18 -20.82 -24.32
C ILE A 344 -19.99 -21.14 -25.59
N ASP A 345 -19.29 -21.32 -26.70
CA ASP A 345 -19.88 -21.90 -27.92
C ASP A 345 -20.34 -23.34 -27.63
N ASN A 346 -21.49 -23.74 -28.20
CA ASN A 346 -22.05 -25.08 -28.08
C ASN A 346 -21.06 -26.17 -28.52
N GLU A 347 -20.05 -25.84 -29.35
CA GLU A 347 -19.03 -26.78 -29.81
C GLU A 347 -17.88 -27.02 -28.82
N LEU A 348 -17.55 -26.06 -27.93
CA LEU A 348 -16.40 -26.16 -27.01
C LEU A 348 -16.43 -27.44 -26.15
N PRO A 349 -17.56 -27.84 -25.52
CA PRO A 349 -17.65 -29.09 -24.76
C PRO A 349 -17.24 -30.33 -25.56
N SER A 350 -17.63 -30.38 -26.84
CA SER A 350 -17.32 -31.51 -27.73
C SER A 350 -15.84 -31.58 -28.09
N LEU A 351 -15.17 -30.43 -28.20
CA LEU A 351 -13.75 -30.32 -28.49
C LEU A 351 -12.90 -30.66 -27.27
N MET A 352 -13.28 -30.21 -26.07
CA MET A 352 -12.55 -30.52 -24.83
C MET A 352 -12.46 -32.02 -24.54
N SER A 353 -13.53 -32.77 -24.86
CA SER A 353 -13.54 -34.24 -24.69
C SER A 353 -12.50 -34.98 -25.55
N LYS A 354 -11.92 -34.31 -26.56
CA LYS A 354 -10.93 -34.87 -27.49
C LYS A 354 -9.49 -34.54 -27.11
N LEU A 355 -9.24 -33.85 -26.00
CA LEU A 355 -7.89 -33.49 -25.56
C LEU A 355 -7.37 -34.55 -24.57
N PRO A 356 -6.47 -35.46 -25.01
CA PRO A 356 -6.09 -36.61 -24.19
C PRO A 356 -5.15 -36.24 -23.04
N SER A 357 -4.42 -35.13 -23.13
CA SER A 357 -3.35 -34.76 -22.18
C SER A 357 -3.76 -33.66 -21.19
N LEU A 358 -4.98 -33.14 -21.28
CA LEU A 358 -5.43 -32.01 -20.47
C LEU A 358 -5.52 -32.41 -18.99
N ASP A 359 -4.79 -31.66 -18.16
CA ASP A 359 -4.53 -31.95 -16.76
C ASP A 359 -4.96 -30.79 -15.84
N ASN A 360 -4.67 -29.56 -16.27
CA ASN A 360 -4.97 -28.32 -15.57
C ASN A 360 -5.90 -27.44 -16.41
N LEU A 361 -7.06 -27.10 -15.84
CA LEU A 361 -8.07 -26.28 -16.50
C LEU A 361 -8.49 -25.12 -15.59
N GLN A 362 -8.32 -23.89 -16.09
CA GLN A 362 -8.88 -22.69 -15.48
C GLN A 362 -9.94 -22.10 -16.39
N LEU A 363 -11.10 -21.81 -15.83
CA LEU A 363 -12.17 -21.13 -16.55
C LEU A 363 -12.58 -19.88 -15.79
N ILE A 364 -12.65 -18.77 -16.50
CA ILE A 364 -13.11 -17.48 -15.98
C ILE A 364 -14.42 -17.17 -16.68
N GLY A 365 -15.47 -16.81 -15.95
CA GLY A 365 -16.76 -16.49 -16.53
C GLY A 365 -17.43 -15.32 -15.84
N SER A 366 -18.53 -14.86 -16.44
CA SER A 366 -19.50 -14.00 -15.76
C SER A 366 -20.91 -14.49 -16.13
N GLY A 367 -21.69 -14.85 -15.11
CA GLY A 367 -23.16 -14.95 -15.18
C GLY A 367 -23.83 -16.00 -16.10
N LEU A 368 -23.52 -17.30 -16.01
CA LEU A 368 -24.35 -18.34 -16.67
C LEU A 368 -24.60 -19.62 -15.84
N GLU A 369 -25.84 -20.09 -15.97
CA GLU A 369 -26.49 -21.20 -15.26
C GLU A 369 -25.78 -22.56 -15.38
N ASN A 370 -25.98 -23.40 -14.36
CA ASN A 370 -25.50 -24.78 -14.18
C ASN A 370 -25.36 -25.70 -15.41
N SER A 371 -26.15 -25.51 -16.47
CA SER A 371 -26.09 -26.31 -17.70
C SER A 371 -24.78 -26.13 -18.47
N VAL A 372 -24.18 -24.95 -18.41
CA VAL A 372 -23.03 -24.54 -19.23
C VAL A 372 -21.75 -25.29 -18.89
N LEU A 373 -21.55 -25.66 -17.62
CA LEU A 373 -20.33 -26.35 -17.17
C LEU A 373 -20.51 -27.86 -16.95
N SER A 374 -21.72 -28.40 -17.20
CA SER A 374 -22.04 -29.81 -16.91
C SER A 374 -21.14 -30.83 -17.64
N TRP A 375 -20.58 -30.45 -18.79
CA TRP A 375 -19.65 -31.25 -19.59
C TRP A 375 -18.30 -31.50 -18.93
N LEU A 376 -17.89 -30.67 -17.96
CA LEU A 376 -16.66 -30.89 -17.18
C LEU A 376 -16.64 -32.27 -16.52
N SER A 377 -17.82 -32.79 -16.16
CA SER A 377 -17.97 -34.14 -15.59
C SER A 377 -17.47 -35.27 -16.51
N ASN A 378 -17.27 -35.01 -17.80
CA ASN A 378 -16.71 -35.97 -18.75
C ASN A 378 -15.18 -35.96 -18.82
N LEU A 379 -14.49 -34.97 -18.22
CA LEU A 379 -13.03 -34.88 -18.22
C LEU A 379 -12.41 -35.78 -17.15
N THR A 380 -12.21 -37.06 -17.47
CA THR A 380 -11.77 -38.07 -16.49
C THR A 380 -10.27 -38.04 -16.14
N ARG A 381 -9.47 -37.18 -16.78
CA ARG A 381 -8.02 -37.08 -16.53
C ARG A 381 -7.60 -35.81 -15.79
N LEU A 382 -8.53 -34.91 -15.55
CA LEU A 382 -8.26 -33.62 -14.91
C LEU A 382 -7.80 -33.83 -13.46
N THR A 383 -6.69 -33.19 -13.08
CA THR A 383 -6.13 -33.19 -11.71
C THR A 383 -6.34 -31.84 -11.02
N ASN A 384 -6.29 -30.74 -11.77
CA ASN A 384 -6.50 -29.38 -11.26
C ASN A 384 -7.64 -28.69 -12.00
N LEU A 385 -8.60 -28.15 -11.23
CA LEU A 385 -9.70 -27.34 -11.75
C LEU A 385 -9.77 -26.02 -11.00
N GLU A 386 -9.74 -24.92 -11.74
CA GLU A 386 -9.96 -23.58 -11.22
C GLU A 386 -11.15 -22.91 -11.92
N LEU A 387 -12.05 -22.33 -11.12
CA LEU A 387 -13.24 -21.63 -11.59
C LEU A 387 -13.25 -20.23 -11.01
N ASP A 388 -13.32 -19.20 -11.85
CA ASP A 388 -13.32 -17.80 -11.41
C ASP A 388 -14.50 -17.00 -11.97
N GLY A 389 -15.16 -16.19 -11.14
CA GLY A 389 -16.21 -15.23 -11.55
C GLY A 389 -17.61 -15.83 -11.81
N TYR A 390 -17.84 -17.11 -11.48
CA TYR A 390 -19.12 -17.77 -11.76
C TYR A 390 -20.21 -17.48 -10.73
N ASP A 391 -21.42 -17.20 -11.22
CA ASP A 391 -22.60 -17.04 -10.37
C ASP A 391 -23.42 -18.34 -10.28
N PHE A 392 -23.29 -19.04 -9.16
CA PHE A 392 -24.08 -20.23 -8.82
C PHE A 392 -25.28 -19.91 -7.92
N SER A 393 -25.62 -18.63 -7.72
CA SER A 393 -26.73 -18.22 -6.85
C SER A 393 -28.05 -18.84 -7.26
N GLN A 394 -28.33 -19.02 -8.56
CA GLN A 394 -29.61 -19.56 -8.99
C GLN A 394 -29.73 -21.09 -8.84
N SER A 395 -28.62 -21.83 -8.87
CA SER A 395 -28.65 -23.28 -8.74
C SER A 395 -27.27 -23.89 -8.40
N VAL A 396 -27.26 -24.88 -7.51
CA VAL A 396 -26.02 -25.55 -7.05
C VAL A 396 -25.40 -26.41 -8.16
N PRO A 397 -24.08 -26.33 -8.43
CA PRO A 397 -23.40 -27.11 -9.46
C PRO A 397 -23.30 -28.61 -9.15
N THR A 398 -24.40 -29.32 -9.38
CA THR A 398 -24.53 -30.77 -9.12
C THR A 398 -23.55 -31.63 -9.93
N TRP A 399 -23.07 -31.11 -11.07
CA TRP A 399 -22.11 -31.78 -11.94
C TRP A 399 -20.72 -31.89 -11.29
N ILE A 400 -20.36 -31.00 -10.35
CA ILE A 400 -19.05 -31.04 -9.68
C ILE A 400 -18.87 -32.37 -8.95
N GLY A 401 -19.88 -32.84 -8.22
CA GLY A 401 -19.82 -34.14 -7.55
C GLY A 401 -19.75 -35.36 -8.49
N LYS A 402 -19.93 -35.17 -9.80
CA LYS A 402 -19.75 -36.23 -10.81
C LYS A 402 -18.31 -36.33 -11.32
N LEU A 403 -17.43 -35.38 -10.96
CA LEU A 403 -15.99 -35.44 -11.22
C LEU A 403 -15.27 -36.54 -10.44
N THR A 404 -15.98 -37.39 -9.69
CA THR A 404 -15.42 -38.57 -9.00
C THR A 404 -14.70 -39.55 -9.92
N ARG A 405 -15.05 -39.56 -11.21
CA ARG A 405 -14.32 -40.33 -12.25
C ARG A 405 -13.00 -39.70 -12.65
N ALA A 406 -12.82 -38.41 -12.40
CA ALA A 406 -11.56 -37.73 -12.59
C ALA A 406 -10.54 -38.14 -11.51
N VAL A 407 -9.28 -37.78 -11.74
CA VAL A 407 -8.19 -37.89 -10.77
C VAL A 407 -7.97 -36.54 -10.08
N LEU A 408 -9.06 -35.79 -9.86
CA LEU A 408 -9.00 -34.43 -9.34
C LEU A 408 -8.39 -34.41 -7.92
N GLU A 409 -7.27 -33.71 -7.80
CA GLU A 409 -6.47 -33.53 -6.58
C GLU A 409 -6.62 -32.10 -6.03
N SER A 410 -6.82 -31.11 -6.90
CA SER A 410 -6.95 -29.70 -6.50
C SER A 410 -8.17 -29.04 -7.12
N LEU A 411 -8.95 -28.34 -6.29
CA LEU A 411 -10.10 -27.53 -6.70
C LEU A 411 -10.00 -26.13 -6.10
N THR A 412 -9.95 -25.12 -6.97
CA THR A 412 -9.97 -23.70 -6.57
C THR A 412 -11.22 -23.03 -7.15
N MET A 413 -11.94 -22.29 -6.33
CA MET A 413 -13.05 -21.45 -6.77
C MET A 413 -12.79 -20.01 -6.32
N GLY A 414 -12.71 -19.10 -7.28
CA GLY A 414 -12.44 -17.67 -7.11
C GLY A 414 -13.66 -16.84 -7.49
N ASN A 415 -13.93 -15.73 -6.78
CA ASN A 415 -14.99 -14.76 -7.09
C ASN A 415 -16.35 -15.39 -7.47
N CYS A 416 -16.68 -16.56 -6.89
CA CYS A 416 -17.90 -17.30 -7.20
C CYS A 416 -19.03 -16.93 -6.23
N ASN A 417 -20.27 -16.86 -6.70
CA ASN A 417 -21.43 -16.57 -5.86
C ASN A 417 -22.26 -17.83 -5.57
N PHE A 418 -22.54 -18.12 -4.29
CA PHE A 418 -23.31 -19.28 -3.82
C PHE A 418 -24.56 -18.90 -3.01
N PHE A 419 -25.07 -17.67 -3.18
CA PHE A 419 -26.11 -17.04 -2.36
C PHE A 419 -27.26 -17.95 -1.88
N VAL A 420 -27.81 -18.83 -2.73
CA VAL A 420 -29.01 -19.62 -2.36
C VAL A 420 -28.68 -20.93 -1.64
N GLN A 421 -27.60 -21.63 -2.00
CA GLN A 421 -27.33 -22.95 -1.44
C GLN A 421 -25.87 -23.38 -1.57
N ASN A 422 -25.36 -23.99 -0.49
CA ASN A 422 -24.00 -24.49 -0.39
C ASN A 422 -23.72 -25.70 -1.33
N PRO A 423 -22.55 -25.77 -2.02
CA PRO A 423 -22.20 -26.83 -2.97
C PRO A 423 -21.80 -28.17 -2.32
N TYR A 424 -22.77 -28.84 -1.68
CA TYR A 424 -22.55 -30.09 -0.94
C TYR A 424 -22.00 -31.27 -1.75
N GLN A 425 -22.16 -31.24 -3.07
CA GLN A 425 -21.66 -32.27 -3.97
C GLN A 425 -20.13 -32.28 -4.08
N ILE A 426 -19.45 -31.18 -3.73
CA ILE A 426 -17.97 -31.14 -3.62
C ILE A 426 -17.50 -32.18 -2.59
N GLY A 427 -18.28 -32.44 -1.53
CA GLY A 427 -17.99 -33.47 -0.54
C GLY A 427 -17.90 -34.90 -1.09
N ASN A 428 -18.30 -35.15 -2.35
CA ASN A 428 -18.13 -36.44 -3.01
C ASN A 428 -16.72 -36.63 -3.60
N LEU A 429 -15.91 -35.58 -3.69
CA LEU A 429 -14.59 -35.57 -4.33
C LEU A 429 -13.49 -36.06 -3.38
N THR A 430 -13.61 -37.30 -2.89
CA THR A 430 -12.79 -37.84 -1.80
C THR A 430 -11.30 -38.02 -2.12
N LYS A 431 -10.86 -37.71 -3.35
CA LYS A 431 -9.44 -37.72 -3.75
C LYS A 431 -8.76 -36.36 -3.58
N LEU A 432 -9.51 -35.28 -3.35
CA LEU A 432 -8.96 -33.94 -3.20
C LEU A 432 -7.92 -33.88 -2.07
N THR A 433 -6.77 -33.34 -2.39
CA THR A 433 -5.68 -32.97 -1.48
C THR A 433 -5.69 -31.47 -1.20
N GLU A 434 -6.16 -30.66 -2.15
CA GLU A 434 -6.23 -29.20 -2.02
C GLU A 434 -7.64 -28.68 -2.33
N LEU A 435 -8.13 -27.76 -1.50
CA LEU A 435 -9.40 -27.07 -1.70
C LEU A 435 -9.24 -25.60 -1.32
N ALA A 436 -9.54 -24.71 -2.27
CA ALA A 436 -9.47 -23.28 -2.06
C ALA A 436 -10.77 -22.57 -2.47
N PHE A 437 -11.25 -21.68 -1.60
CA PHE A 437 -12.30 -20.70 -1.90
C PHE A 437 -11.72 -19.30 -1.72
N LEU A 438 -11.73 -18.48 -2.78
CA LEU A 438 -11.13 -17.15 -2.81
C LEU A 438 -12.19 -16.13 -3.21
N SER A 439 -12.50 -15.18 -2.34
CA SER A 439 -13.49 -14.14 -2.60
C SER A 439 -14.87 -14.68 -3.03
N CYS A 440 -15.26 -15.87 -2.54
CA CYS A 440 -16.54 -16.48 -2.88
C CYS A 440 -17.66 -15.98 -1.96
N ASP A 441 -18.76 -15.49 -2.49
CA ASP A 441 -19.87 -15.07 -1.66
C ASP A 441 -20.74 -16.26 -1.23
N PHE A 442 -20.62 -16.65 0.03
CA PHE A 442 -21.53 -17.61 0.68
C PHE A 442 -22.61 -16.92 1.51
N SER A 443 -22.76 -15.60 1.47
CA SER A 443 -23.87 -14.82 2.04
C SER A 443 -24.25 -15.20 3.47
N GLU A 444 -23.26 -15.24 4.37
CA GLU A 444 -23.43 -15.61 5.78
C GLU A 444 -23.87 -17.07 6.02
N HIS A 445 -23.71 -17.97 5.06
CA HIS A 445 -23.95 -19.40 5.31
C HIS A 445 -22.94 -19.98 6.31
N ARG A 446 -23.29 -21.14 6.87
CA ARG A 446 -22.36 -21.90 7.72
C ARG A 446 -21.26 -22.51 6.86
N MET A 447 -20.03 -22.51 7.38
CA MET A 447 -18.95 -23.30 6.79
C MET A 447 -19.40 -24.76 6.67
N PRO A 448 -19.32 -25.36 5.46
CA PRO A 448 -19.96 -26.64 5.21
C PRO A 448 -19.32 -27.82 5.95
N SER A 449 -20.15 -28.62 6.62
CA SER A 449 -19.68 -29.81 7.34
C SER A 449 -19.17 -30.93 6.42
N TRP A 450 -19.61 -30.95 5.16
CA TRP A 450 -19.17 -31.95 4.18
C TRP A 450 -17.68 -31.84 3.83
N ILE A 451 -17.02 -30.72 4.14
CA ILE A 451 -15.55 -30.60 4.00
C ILE A 451 -14.85 -31.72 4.78
N GLY A 452 -15.39 -32.12 5.94
CA GLY A 452 -14.88 -33.24 6.74
C GLY A 452 -14.97 -34.62 6.09
N ASN A 453 -15.63 -34.76 4.93
CA ASN A 453 -15.65 -36.00 4.14
C ASN A 453 -14.39 -36.14 3.25
N LEU A 454 -13.64 -35.07 3.03
CA LEU A 454 -12.47 -35.02 2.15
C LEU A 454 -11.21 -35.49 2.89
N THR A 455 -11.19 -36.73 3.39
CA THR A 455 -10.14 -37.23 4.31
C THR A 455 -8.70 -37.26 3.75
N LYS A 456 -8.52 -36.97 2.45
CA LYS A 456 -7.22 -36.84 1.77
C LYS A 456 -6.70 -35.41 1.72
N LEU A 457 -7.48 -34.45 2.20
CA LEU A 457 -7.14 -33.03 2.16
C LEU A 457 -5.91 -32.75 3.03
N THR A 458 -4.90 -32.14 2.41
CA THR A 458 -3.66 -31.65 3.03
C THR A 458 -3.67 -30.13 3.18
N SER A 459 -4.34 -29.41 2.27
CA SER A 459 -4.50 -27.95 2.32
C SER A 459 -5.96 -27.51 2.18
N LEU A 460 -6.40 -26.65 3.10
CA LEU A 460 -7.68 -25.96 3.03
C LEU A 460 -7.47 -24.45 3.15
N LEU A 461 -7.74 -23.72 2.07
CA LEU A 461 -7.66 -22.27 2.00
C LEU A 461 -9.05 -21.65 1.81
N ILE A 462 -9.36 -20.68 2.66
CA ILE A 462 -10.59 -19.90 2.58
C ILE A 462 -10.23 -18.42 2.76
N ASP A 463 -10.47 -17.62 1.75
CA ASP A 463 -10.15 -16.20 1.77
C ASP A 463 -11.39 -15.40 1.37
N THR A 464 -11.78 -14.42 2.19
CA THR A 464 -12.81 -13.44 1.86
C THR A 464 -14.15 -14.09 1.45
N CYS A 465 -14.59 -15.12 2.19
CA CYS A 465 -15.77 -15.94 1.81
C CYS A 465 -17.06 -15.69 2.62
N ASN A 466 -17.05 -14.74 3.57
CA ASN A 466 -18.20 -14.32 4.39
C ASN A 466 -19.04 -15.47 5.02
N PHE A 467 -18.40 -16.41 5.71
CA PHE A 467 -19.06 -17.46 6.50
C PHE A 467 -19.42 -16.93 7.90
N SER A 468 -20.69 -16.91 8.31
CA SER A 468 -21.10 -16.31 9.60
C SER A 468 -21.04 -17.25 10.83
N ALA A 469 -20.65 -18.52 10.64
CA ALA A 469 -20.82 -19.58 11.63
C ALA A 469 -19.51 -20.26 12.07
N PRO A 470 -19.53 -21.05 13.15
CA PRO A 470 -18.33 -21.72 13.66
C PRO A 470 -17.75 -22.78 12.73
N ILE A 471 -16.44 -22.99 12.87
CA ILE A 471 -15.69 -24.08 12.25
C ILE A 471 -16.34 -25.42 12.64
N PRO A 472 -16.85 -26.22 11.68
CA PRO A 472 -17.57 -27.45 11.97
C PRO A 472 -16.66 -28.54 12.56
N SER A 473 -17.19 -29.32 13.51
CA SER A 473 -16.43 -30.40 14.16
C SER A 473 -15.97 -31.50 13.22
N THR A 474 -16.60 -31.64 12.06
CA THR A 474 -16.23 -32.61 11.02
C THR A 474 -14.86 -32.34 10.41
N ILE A 475 -14.31 -31.12 10.51
CA ILE A 475 -12.92 -30.83 10.11
C ILE A 475 -11.92 -31.65 10.94
N GLY A 476 -12.28 -32.06 12.17
CA GLY A 476 -11.47 -32.98 12.97
C GLY A 476 -11.25 -34.36 12.32
N ASN A 477 -12.00 -34.72 11.27
CA ASN A 477 -11.80 -35.96 10.51
C ASN A 477 -10.62 -35.87 9.53
N LEU A 478 -10.10 -34.67 9.26
CA LEU A 478 -9.06 -34.42 8.25
C LEU A 478 -7.66 -34.67 8.83
N ILE A 479 -7.37 -35.93 9.16
CA ILE A 479 -6.11 -36.32 9.80
C ILE A 479 -4.85 -36.14 8.93
N GLN A 480 -5.01 -35.85 7.63
CA GLN A 480 -3.93 -35.55 6.71
C GLN A 480 -3.73 -34.04 6.50
N LEU A 481 -4.54 -33.19 7.14
CA LEU A 481 -4.52 -31.74 6.96
C LEU A 481 -3.23 -31.15 7.57
N GLU A 482 -2.40 -30.59 6.69
CA GLU A 482 -1.13 -29.97 7.03
C GLU A 482 -1.27 -28.47 7.25
N GLU A 483 -2.13 -27.82 6.47
CA GLU A 483 -2.44 -26.41 6.60
C GLU A 483 -3.94 -26.10 6.56
N LEU A 484 -4.37 -25.27 7.51
CA LEU A 484 -5.70 -24.68 7.55
C LEU A 484 -5.54 -23.15 7.56
N ILE A 485 -5.97 -22.52 6.49
CA ILE A 485 -5.81 -21.09 6.28
C ILE A 485 -7.17 -20.46 6.03
N VAL A 486 -7.59 -19.57 6.93
CA VAL A 486 -8.83 -18.80 6.81
C VAL A 486 -8.56 -17.32 7.04
N PHE A 487 -8.86 -16.50 6.04
CA PHE A 487 -8.68 -15.05 6.05
C PHE A 487 -10.02 -14.34 5.80
N SER A 488 -10.27 -13.25 6.55
CA SER A 488 -11.31 -12.26 6.24
C SER A 488 -12.69 -12.86 5.92
N SER A 489 -13.07 -13.94 6.59
CA SER A 489 -14.23 -14.78 6.23
C SER A 489 -15.33 -14.77 7.26
N ASN A 490 -15.32 -13.82 8.20
CA ASN A 490 -16.37 -13.57 9.19
C ASN A 490 -16.74 -14.76 10.11
N ILE A 491 -15.88 -15.79 10.18
CA ILE A 491 -16.15 -17.01 10.96
C ILE A 491 -16.30 -16.65 12.44
N SER A 492 -17.36 -17.14 13.07
CA SER A 492 -17.71 -16.85 14.46
C SER A 492 -17.51 -18.05 15.40
N GLY A 493 -17.72 -17.87 16.71
CA GLY A 493 -17.61 -18.96 17.69
C GLY A 493 -16.19 -19.22 18.19
N LYS A 494 -15.99 -20.31 18.94
CA LYS A 494 -14.70 -20.65 19.55
C LYS A 494 -13.76 -21.33 18.58
N VAL A 495 -12.45 -21.14 18.76
CA VAL A 495 -11.42 -21.98 18.12
C VAL A 495 -11.57 -23.41 18.64
N PRO A 496 -11.89 -24.39 17.79
CA PRO A 496 -12.14 -25.74 18.29
C PRO A 496 -10.87 -26.46 18.75
N ARG A 497 -10.94 -27.10 19.93
CA ARG A 497 -9.80 -27.84 20.53
C ARG A 497 -9.19 -28.91 19.61
N PHE A 498 -10.01 -29.57 18.78
CA PHE A 498 -9.54 -30.64 17.91
C PHE A 498 -8.50 -30.17 16.89
N LEU A 499 -8.49 -28.89 16.51
CA LEU A 499 -7.49 -28.34 15.58
C LEU A 499 -6.08 -28.48 16.14
N PHE A 500 -5.92 -28.30 17.45
CA PHE A 500 -4.64 -28.45 18.14
C PHE A 500 -4.21 -29.91 18.33
N ALA A 501 -5.11 -30.87 18.05
CA ALA A 501 -4.86 -32.30 18.19
C ALA A 501 -4.67 -33.01 16.83
N LEU A 502 -4.74 -32.28 15.71
CA LEU A 502 -4.52 -32.87 14.39
C LEU A 502 -3.04 -33.29 14.23
N PRO A 503 -2.78 -34.51 13.74
CA PRO A 503 -1.46 -35.15 13.89
C PRO A 503 -0.38 -34.60 12.97
N VAL A 504 -0.74 -33.93 11.86
CA VAL A 504 0.20 -33.38 10.87
C VAL A 504 -0.01 -31.88 10.60
N LEU A 505 -0.94 -31.24 11.30
CA LEU A 505 -1.25 -29.82 11.11
C LEU A 505 -0.10 -28.95 11.60
N TRP A 506 0.74 -28.46 10.70
CA TRP A 506 1.88 -27.61 11.04
C TRP A 506 1.57 -26.12 10.89
N ARG A 507 0.53 -25.74 10.13
CA ARG A 507 0.15 -24.35 9.86
C ARG A 507 -1.34 -24.09 10.13
N LEU A 508 -1.61 -23.24 11.12
CA LEU A 508 -2.97 -22.80 11.47
C LEU A 508 -3.06 -21.27 11.40
N ILE A 509 -3.80 -20.77 10.42
CA ILE A 509 -4.00 -19.34 10.20
C ILE A 509 -5.51 -19.06 10.19
N LEU A 510 -5.99 -18.28 11.15
CA LEU A 510 -7.38 -17.82 11.26
C LEU A 510 -7.37 -16.31 11.52
N ILE A 511 -7.02 -15.52 10.51
CA ILE A 511 -6.81 -14.07 10.65
C ILE A 511 -8.05 -13.31 10.19
N ASP A 512 -8.39 -12.23 10.87
CA ASP A 512 -9.46 -11.30 10.45
C ASP A 512 -10.83 -11.98 10.40
N ASN A 513 -11.24 -12.57 11.53
CA ASN A 513 -12.53 -13.26 11.68
C ASN A 513 -13.25 -12.77 12.96
N GLN A 514 -14.39 -13.37 13.29
CA GLN A 514 -15.20 -13.05 14.47
C GLN A 514 -15.06 -14.11 15.57
N LEU A 515 -13.89 -14.77 15.69
CA LEU A 515 -13.68 -15.84 16.67
C LEU A 515 -13.67 -15.26 18.10
N VAL A 516 -14.35 -15.95 19.02
CA VAL A 516 -14.59 -15.53 20.40
C VAL A 516 -14.19 -16.59 21.42
N GLY A 517 -14.13 -16.20 22.70
CA GLY A 517 -13.89 -17.13 23.80
C GLY A 517 -12.41 -17.43 24.04
N PRO A 518 -12.10 -18.30 25.02
CA PRO A 518 -10.74 -18.63 25.40
C PRO A 518 -10.09 -19.65 24.47
N LEU A 519 -8.76 -19.53 24.35
CA LEU A 519 -7.92 -20.57 23.77
C LEU A 519 -7.75 -21.73 24.76
N GLU A 520 -7.72 -22.95 24.25
CA GLU A 520 -7.55 -24.16 25.06
C GLU A 520 -6.10 -24.68 25.00
N ASP A 521 -5.65 -25.37 26.05
CA ASP A 521 -4.32 -26.00 26.08
C ASP A 521 -4.22 -27.14 25.05
N ILE A 522 -3.01 -27.25 24.48
CA ILE A 522 -2.62 -28.29 23.54
C ILE A 522 -2.33 -29.57 24.34
N PRO A 523 -2.95 -30.73 24.01
CA PRO A 523 -2.80 -31.95 24.80
C PRO A 523 -1.36 -32.44 24.96
N ASP A 524 -0.58 -32.50 23.88
CA ASP A 524 0.83 -32.96 23.86
C ASP A 524 1.72 -31.96 23.10
N PRO A 525 2.08 -30.81 23.71
CA PRO A 525 2.75 -29.72 23.00
C PRO A 525 4.16 -30.07 22.51
N LEU A 526 4.88 -30.94 23.22
CA LEU A 526 6.25 -31.33 22.85
C LEU A 526 6.33 -32.17 21.56
N SER A 527 5.27 -32.91 21.25
CA SER A 527 5.15 -33.72 20.02
C SER A 527 4.28 -33.06 18.95
N SER A 528 3.77 -31.85 19.21
CA SER A 528 2.91 -31.16 18.26
C SER A 528 3.68 -30.79 16.97
N PRO A 529 3.08 -31.01 15.78
CA PRO A 529 3.68 -30.61 14.50
C PRO A 529 3.60 -29.09 14.24
N LEU A 530 2.87 -28.33 15.06
CA LEU A 530 2.60 -26.90 14.85
C LEU A 530 3.90 -26.07 14.78
N ARG A 531 4.06 -25.34 13.67
CA ARG A 531 5.14 -24.37 13.41
C ARG A 531 4.61 -22.95 13.27
N GLU A 532 3.39 -22.77 12.79
CA GLU A 532 2.78 -21.44 12.64
C GLU A 532 1.36 -21.44 13.21
N ILE A 533 1.11 -20.51 14.14
CA ILE A 533 -0.20 -20.22 14.71
C ILE A 533 -0.44 -18.72 14.57
N LYS A 534 -1.41 -18.33 13.74
CA LYS A 534 -1.80 -16.93 13.56
C LYS A 534 -3.30 -16.76 13.70
N LEU A 535 -3.72 -16.04 14.74
CA LEU A 535 -5.11 -15.77 15.12
C LEU A 535 -5.36 -14.26 15.24
N LEU A 536 -4.62 -13.45 14.49
CA LEU A 536 -4.67 -11.98 14.59
C LEU A 536 -6.03 -11.44 14.16
N ARG A 537 -6.43 -10.28 14.71
CA ARG A 537 -7.68 -9.58 14.37
C ARG A 537 -8.91 -10.48 14.57
N ASN A 538 -9.16 -10.86 15.81
CA ASN A 538 -10.34 -11.60 16.24
C ASN A 538 -10.89 -10.99 17.55
N GLN A 539 -11.82 -11.69 18.21
CA GLN A 539 -12.45 -11.30 19.46
C GLN A 539 -12.12 -12.29 20.60
N LEU A 540 -10.95 -12.94 20.56
CA LEU A 540 -10.53 -13.96 21.52
C LEU A 540 -10.33 -13.35 22.91
N THR A 541 -10.69 -14.08 23.96
CA THR A 541 -10.69 -13.60 25.35
C THR A 541 -9.91 -14.56 26.26
N GLY A 542 -9.66 -14.18 27.52
CA GLY A 542 -8.98 -15.05 28.48
C GLY A 542 -7.46 -15.07 28.34
N ARG A 543 -6.81 -16.05 28.98
CA ARG A 543 -5.35 -16.17 29.07
C ARG A 543 -4.75 -16.93 27.88
N ILE A 544 -3.47 -16.72 27.62
CA ILE A 544 -2.73 -17.51 26.63
C ILE A 544 -2.42 -18.89 27.24
N PRO A 545 -2.73 -20.00 26.54
CA PRO A 545 -2.46 -21.34 27.06
C PRO A 545 -0.96 -21.55 27.29
N LYS A 546 -0.59 -22.15 28.44
CA LYS A 546 0.82 -22.36 28.79
C LYS A 546 1.50 -23.33 27.82
N SER A 547 0.73 -24.23 27.21
CA SER A 547 1.22 -25.18 26.22
C SER A 547 1.83 -24.49 24.99
N PHE A 548 1.42 -23.25 24.65
CA PHE A 548 1.97 -22.51 23.50
C PHE A 548 3.47 -22.21 23.70
N PHE A 549 3.88 -21.93 24.93
CA PHE A 549 5.28 -21.71 25.31
C PHE A 549 6.10 -23.00 25.48
N GLN A 550 5.54 -24.15 25.10
CA GLN A 550 6.19 -25.46 25.10
C GLN A 550 6.35 -26.04 23.68
N LEU A 551 5.85 -25.35 22.66
CA LEU A 551 5.94 -25.76 21.26
C LEU A 551 7.34 -25.48 20.69
N MET A 552 8.30 -26.39 20.90
CA MET A 552 9.71 -26.19 20.52
C MET A 552 9.94 -25.97 19.01
N ASN A 553 9.02 -26.42 18.17
CA ASN A 553 9.05 -26.24 16.71
C ASN A 553 8.32 -24.98 16.23
N LEU A 554 7.72 -24.20 17.14
CA LEU A 554 6.98 -22.99 16.78
C LEU A 554 7.92 -21.93 16.23
N GLN A 555 7.63 -21.49 15.01
CA GLN A 555 8.37 -20.47 14.28
C GLN A 555 7.62 -19.14 14.26
N ARG A 556 6.30 -19.16 14.13
CA ARG A 556 5.49 -17.95 14.02
C ARG A 556 4.29 -18.01 14.96
N LEU A 557 4.21 -17.04 15.87
CA LEU A 557 3.07 -16.87 16.77
C LEU A 557 2.49 -15.47 16.61
N GLY A 558 1.24 -15.37 16.15
CA GLY A 558 0.52 -14.12 16.01
C GLY A 558 -0.82 -14.17 16.72
N LEU A 559 -0.97 -13.40 17.80
CA LEU A 559 -2.19 -13.29 18.60
C LEU A 559 -2.68 -11.84 18.71
N GLY A 560 -2.08 -10.92 17.94
CA GLY A 560 -2.36 -9.49 18.03
C GLY A 560 -3.79 -9.11 17.68
N SER A 561 -4.23 -7.93 18.13
CA SER A 561 -5.57 -7.36 17.90
C SER A 561 -6.69 -8.30 18.35
N ASN A 562 -6.71 -8.60 19.65
CA ASN A 562 -7.69 -9.47 20.31
C ASN A 562 -8.08 -8.88 21.68
N LYS A 563 -8.81 -9.63 22.51
CA LYS A 563 -9.20 -9.27 23.89
C LYS A 563 -8.53 -10.20 24.92
N LEU A 564 -7.33 -10.70 24.64
CA LEU A 564 -6.60 -11.59 25.54
C LEU A 564 -6.11 -10.81 26.77
N THR A 565 -6.22 -11.44 27.93
CA THR A 565 -5.81 -10.87 29.23
C THR A 565 -4.76 -11.78 29.86
N ASP A 566 -3.53 -11.30 30.01
CA ASP A 566 -2.48 -12.10 30.66
C ASP A 566 -1.34 -11.25 31.23
N THR A 567 -0.52 -11.87 32.07
CA THR A 567 0.77 -11.33 32.50
C THR A 567 1.85 -12.34 32.16
N ILE A 568 2.72 -12.02 31.20
CA ILE A 568 3.65 -12.97 30.59
C ILE A 568 5.08 -12.58 30.94
N GLU A 569 5.84 -13.58 31.39
CA GLU A 569 7.27 -13.48 31.63
C GLU A 569 8.04 -13.70 30.34
N LEU A 570 8.85 -12.73 29.91
CA LEU A 570 9.60 -12.80 28.65
C LEU A 570 10.48 -14.05 28.55
N GLY A 571 11.08 -14.50 29.67
CA GLY A 571 11.88 -15.74 29.70
C GLY A 571 11.12 -17.00 29.28
N SER A 572 9.78 -17.02 29.42
CA SER A 572 8.95 -18.14 28.92
C SER A 572 8.87 -18.18 27.39
N ILE A 573 8.93 -17.02 26.74
CA ILE A 573 8.91 -16.89 25.27
C ILE A 573 10.28 -17.27 24.71
N TRP A 574 11.37 -16.86 25.35
CA TRP A 574 12.75 -17.12 24.88
C TRP A 574 13.16 -18.59 24.91
N ARG A 575 12.36 -19.45 25.55
CA ARG A 575 12.48 -20.92 25.45
C ARG A 575 12.18 -21.44 24.04
N LEU A 576 11.41 -20.70 23.24
CA LEU A 576 11.05 -21.05 21.88
C LEU A 576 12.16 -20.64 20.91
N THR A 577 13.24 -21.43 20.86
CA THR A 577 14.46 -21.10 20.09
C THR A 577 14.25 -21.09 18.57
N SER A 578 13.18 -21.72 18.07
CA SER A 578 12.79 -21.73 16.65
C SER A 578 11.99 -20.50 16.23
N LEU A 579 11.58 -19.64 17.18
CA LEU A 579 10.67 -18.52 16.93
C LEU A 579 11.35 -17.43 16.10
N THR A 580 10.74 -17.08 14.97
CA THR A 580 11.16 -16.04 14.03
C THR A 580 10.20 -14.85 14.01
N PHE A 581 8.93 -15.06 14.38
CA PHE A 581 7.91 -14.00 14.43
C PHE A 581 7.06 -14.11 15.70
N LEU A 582 6.90 -12.99 16.41
CA LEU A 582 5.98 -12.85 17.53
C LEU A 582 5.16 -11.57 17.41
N SER A 583 3.84 -11.70 17.50
CA SER A 583 2.93 -10.57 17.66
C SER A 583 1.94 -10.82 18.79
N LEU A 584 2.01 -9.99 19.82
CA LEU A 584 1.05 -9.93 20.94
C LEU A 584 0.29 -8.59 20.98
N ALA A 585 0.53 -7.74 19.98
CA ALA A 585 0.05 -6.37 19.87
C ALA A 585 -1.45 -6.21 20.17
N ASP A 586 -1.86 -5.06 20.71
CA ASP A 586 -3.28 -4.67 20.84
C ASP A 586 -4.14 -5.73 21.53
N ASN A 587 -3.70 -6.13 22.72
CA ASN A 587 -4.42 -6.97 23.67
C ASN A 587 -4.43 -6.30 25.05
N MET A 588 -5.00 -6.95 26.06
CA MET A 588 -4.90 -6.55 27.47
C MET A 588 -3.79 -7.35 28.19
N ILE A 589 -2.63 -7.46 27.54
CA ILE A 589 -1.47 -8.22 28.03
C ILE A 589 -0.48 -7.27 28.70
N SER A 590 0.10 -7.70 29.82
CA SER A 590 1.26 -7.04 30.44
C SER A 590 2.48 -7.94 30.34
N LEU A 591 3.59 -7.40 29.82
CA LEU A 591 4.86 -8.10 29.74
C LEU A 591 5.78 -7.71 30.90
N ILE A 592 6.38 -8.71 31.54
CA ILE A 592 7.33 -8.51 32.64
C ILE A 592 8.65 -9.23 32.36
N GLU A 593 9.75 -8.61 32.76
CA GLU A 593 11.10 -9.18 32.70
C GLU A 593 11.61 -9.43 34.12
N LYS A 594 11.99 -10.68 34.43
CA LYS A 594 12.58 -11.05 35.73
C LYS A 594 14.10 -11.10 35.64
N GLU A 595 14.79 -11.02 36.78
CA GLU A 595 16.26 -11.12 36.81
C GLU A 595 16.80 -12.46 36.25
N SER A 596 16.04 -13.54 36.40
CA SER A 596 16.35 -14.84 35.80
C SER A 596 16.36 -14.82 34.27
N ASP A 597 15.68 -13.85 33.65
CA ASP A 597 15.54 -13.73 32.19
C ASP A 597 16.76 -13.04 31.55
N LYS A 598 17.71 -12.56 32.37
CA LYS A 598 18.95 -11.89 31.93
C LYS A 598 20.05 -12.86 31.46
N ILE A 599 19.87 -14.17 31.63
CA ILE A 599 20.88 -15.20 31.36
C ILE A 599 20.39 -16.11 30.22
N PHE A 600 20.60 -15.71 28.96
CA PHE A 600 20.38 -16.57 27.80
C PHE A 600 21.57 -16.50 26.83
N PRO A 601 22.46 -17.51 26.82
CA PRO A 601 23.63 -17.55 25.94
C PRO A 601 23.36 -18.21 24.56
N HIS A 602 22.10 -18.29 24.11
CA HIS A 602 21.73 -18.91 22.83
C HIS A 602 21.23 -17.87 21.82
N SER A 603 21.68 -17.98 20.56
CA SER A 603 21.28 -17.09 19.47
C SER A 603 19.79 -17.28 19.13
N LEU A 604 18.96 -16.29 19.47
CA LEU A 604 17.54 -16.27 19.10
C LEU A 604 17.40 -15.96 17.60
N LYS A 605 16.47 -16.65 16.93
CA LYS A 605 16.21 -16.50 15.49
C LYS A 605 15.14 -15.44 15.15
N LEU A 606 14.73 -14.64 16.14
CA LEU A 606 13.63 -13.70 16.00
C LEU A 606 13.96 -12.61 14.98
N GLN A 607 13.08 -12.43 14.00
CA GLN A 607 13.17 -11.44 12.94
C GLN A 607 12.10 -10.35 13.11
N GLY A 608 10.91 -10.70 13.60
CA GLY A 608 9.82 -9.76 13.83
C GLY A 608 9.25 -9.84 15.25
N LEU A 609 9.20 -8.69 15.93
CA LEU A 609 8.66 -8.57 17.28
C LEU A 609 7.69 -7.38 17.36
N PHE A 610 6.40 -7.68 17.59
CA PHE A 610 5.32 -6.70 17.61
C PHE A 610 4.60 -6.73 18.97
N LEU A 611 4.92 -5.76 19.81
CA LEU A 611 4.45 -5.66 21.20
C LEU A 611 3.74 -4.31 21.46
N THR A 612 3.04 -3.81 20.45
CA THR A 612 2.21 -2.61 20.57
C THR A 612 1.19 -2.77 21.70
N SER A 613 0.96 -1.75 22.52
CA SER A 613 -0.07 -1.79 23.57
C SER A 613 0.09 -2.94 24.60
N CYS A 614 1.32 -3.35 24.95
CA CYS A 614 1.61 -4.47 25.86
C CYS A 614 1.98 -4.04 27.29
N ASN A 615 1.67 -2.81 27.67
CA ASN A 615 1.90 -2.23 29.00
C ASN A 615 3.37 -2.31 29.49
N LEU A 616 4.33 -2.21 28.57
CA LEU A 616 5.75 -2.14 28.90
C LEU A 616 6.09 -0.78 29.52
N THR A 617 6.87 -0.79 30.61
CA THR A 617 7.29 0.44 31.33
C THR A 617 8.78 0.74 31.21
N LYS A 618 9.59 -0.23 30.79
CA LYS A 618 11.03 -0.13 30.56
C LYS A 618 11.41 -0.87 29.30
N PHE A 619 12.50 -0.45 28.65
CA PHE A 619 13.06 -1.18 27.52
C PHE A 619 13.66 -2.51 28.03
N PRO A 620 13.20 -3.69 27.58
CA PRO A 620 13.69 -4.95 28.11
C PRO A 620 15.16 -5.20 27.79
N GLU A 621 15.93 -5.60 28.81
CA GLU A 621 17.38 -5.85 28.69
C GLU A 621 17.68 -7.08 27.83
N SER A 622 16.81 -8.08 27.83
CA SER A 622 16.96 -9.29 27.02
C SER A 622 16.92 -9.03 25.52
N PHE A 623 16.39 -7.89 25.07
CA PHE A 623 16.27 -7.60 23.63
C PHE A 623 17.63 -7.36 22.95
N LYS A 624 18.68 -7.02 23.72
CA LYS A 624 20.04 -6.88 23.18
C LYS A 624 20.63 -8.17 22.60
N TYR A 625 20.01 -9.32 22.90
CA TYR A 625 20.43 -10.63 22.39
C TYR A 625 19.69 -11.03 21.10
N LEU A 626 18.79 -10.18 20.58
CA LEU A 626 18.01 -10.41 19.35
C LEU A 626 18.80 -10.01 18.10
N ASN A 627 19.92 -10.69 17.83
CA ASN A 627 20.86 -10.31 16.77
C ASN A 627 20.30 -10.35 15.34
N ASN A 628 19.20 -11.07 15.12
CA ASN A 628 18.56 -11.23 13.80
C ASN A 628 17.30 -10.35 13.62
N ILE A 629 17.02 -9.45 14.58
CA ILE A 629 15.81 -8.63 14.54
C ILE A 629 15.84 -7.68 13.34
N GLN A 630 14.73 -7.64 12.60
CA GLN A 630 14.51 -6.76 11.45
C GLN A 630 13.35 -5.80 11.73
N PHE A 631 12.26 -6.30 12.32
CA PHE A 631 11.07 -5.53 12.62
C PHE A 631 10.86 -5.47 14.13
N LEU A 632 10.93 -4.27 14.71
CA LEU A 632 10.68 -4.05 16.12
C LEU A 632 9.61 -2.97 16.29
N ASN A 633 8.44 -3.36 16.78
CA ASN A 633 7.36 -2.45 17.11
C ASN A 633 7.05 -2.54 18.61
N LEU A 634 7.33 -1.45 19.34
CA LEU A 634 7.04 -1.26 20.76
C LEU A 634 6.11 -0.07 21.00
N SER A 635 5.33 0.34 20.00
CA SER A 635 4.53 1.55 20.11
C SER A 635 3.38 1.43 21.11
N ASN A 636 2.85 2.59 21.52
CA ASN A 636 1.72 2.69 22.44
C ASN A 636 1.96 1.95 23.77
N ASN A 637 3.14 2.15 24.36
CA ASN A 637 3.53 1.62 25.66
C ASN A 637 3.83 2.78 26.63
N GLN A 638 4.41 2.48 27.79
CA GLN A 638 4.75 3.46 28.82
C GLN A 638 6.27 3.48 29.08
N ILE A 639 7.08 3.19 28.05
CA ILE A 639 8.53 3.07 28.21
C ILE A 639 9.14 4.45 28.37
N ASP A 640 9.88 4.67 29.46
CA ASP A 640 10.62 5.90 29.74
C ASP A 640 12.15 5.70 29.66
N GLY A 641 12.89 6.81 29.71
CA GLY A 641 14.35 6.80 29.71
C GLY A 641 14.96 7.00 28.33
N ALA A 642 16.17 6.48 28.14
CA ALA A 642 16.92 6.60 26.90
C ALA A 642 16.73 5.37 26.01
N ILE A 643 16.78 5.55 24.69
CA ILE A 643 16.89 4.41 23.77
C ILE A 643 18.30 3.81 23.89
N PRO A 644 18.45 2.51 24.19
CA PRO A 644 19.74 1.86 24.34
C PRO A 644 20.61 1.92 23.08
N SER A 645 21.94 2.00 23.24
CA SER A 645 22.84 2.19 22.10
C SER A 645 22.81 1.05 21.08
N TRP A 646 22.63 -0.20 21.55
CA TRP A 646 22.61 -1.39 20.70
C TRP A 646 21.45 -1.41 19.70
N VAL A 647 20.36 -0.67 19.96
CA VAL A 647 19.22 -0.56 19.03
C VAL A 647 19.68 0.06 17.71
N TRP A 648 20.58 1.05 17.80
CA TRP A 648 21.13 1.76 16.65
C TRP A 648 22.19 0.95 15.90
N GLU A 649 22.83 0.00 16.57
CA GLU A 649 23.81 -0.93 15.98
C GLU A 649 23.15 -2.18 15.38
N SER A 650 21.82 -2.31 15.54
CA SER A 650 21.05 -3.47 15.08
C SER A 650 20.78 -3.43 13.58
N ARG A 651 20.44 -4.58 13.00
CA ARG A 651 20.07 -4.73 11.57
C ARG A 651 18.58 -4.48 11.32
N LEU A 652 18.01 -3.53 12.05
CA LEU A 652 16.59 -3.19 11.95
C LEU A 652 16.29 -2.56 10.59
N THR A 653 15.22 -3.04 9.97
CA THR A 653 14.62 -2.48 8.76
C THR A 653 13.44 -1.58 9.09
N SER A 654 12.71 -1.88 10.17
CA SER A 654 11.63 -1.04 10.70
C SER A 654 11.70 -0.99 12.22
N LEU A 655 11.66 0.24 12.74
CA LEU A 655 11.65 0.54 14.16
C LEU A 655 10.51 1.51 14.48
N ASP A 656 9.50 1.03 15.19
CA ASP A 656 8.40 1.84 15.71
C ASP A 656 8.45 1.88 17.25
N LEU A 657 8.83 3.04 17.78
CA LEU A 657 8.86 3.36 19.20
C LEU A 657 7.86 4.47 19.56
N SER A 658 6.89 4.73 18.68
CA SER A 658 5.95 5.82 18.84
C SER A 658 5.06 5.67 20.08
N HIS A 659 4.46 6.76 20.54
CA HIS A 659 3.53 6.76 21.69
C HIS A 659 4.14 6.10 22.95
N ASN A 660 5.29 6.62 23.38
CA ASN A 660 5.99 6.21 24.60
C ASN A 660 6.43 7.45 25.40
N MET A 661 7.35 7.29 26.35
CA MET A 661 7.86 8.35 27.22
C MET A 661 9.39 8.53 27.11
N PHE A 662 10.01 8.15 25.99
CA PHE A 662 11.45 8.30 25.79
C PHE A 662 11.88 9.77 25.78
N THR A 663 13.06 10.06 26.35
CA THR A 663 13.56 11.44 26.50
C THR A 663 14.85 11.72 25.72
N THR A 664 15.71 10.72 25.54
CA THR A 664 17.06 10.88 24.97
C THR A 664 17.54 9.59 24.29
N LEU A 665 18.73 9.65 23.68
CA LEU A 665 19.47 8.49 23.19
C LEU A 665 20.70 8.27 24.09
N GLU A 666 21.17 7.03 24.23
CA GLU A 666 22.41 6.73 24.97
C GLU A 666 23.70 7.15 24.22
N GLN A 667 23.64 7.45 22.92
CA GLN A 667 24.80 7.84 22.09
C GLN A 667 24.51 9.02 21.13
N SER A 668 25.57 9.46 20.43
CA SER A 668 25.70 10.59 19.48
C SER A 668 24.51 10.79 18.53
N PRO A 669 24.23 12.03 18.07
CA PRO A 669 23.11 12.34 17.16
C PRO A 669 23.22 11.72 15.76
N ILE A 670 24.36 11.17 15.35
CA ILE A 670 24.47 10.41 14.09
C ILE A 670 24.49 8.93 14.45
N VAL A 671 23.48 8.20 13.99
CA VAL A 671 23.28 6.78 14.32
C VAL A 671 23.48 5.91 13.09
N GLN A 672 24.17 4.77 13.21
CA GLN A 672 24.55 3.94 12.06
C GLN A 672 23.54 2.82 11.82
N MET A 673 22.43 3.12 11.15
CA MET A 673 21.38 2.13 10.83
C MET A 673 21.36 1.80 9.33
N ALA A 674 22.28 0.92 8.92
CA ALA A 674 22.58 0.70 7.50
C ALA A 674 21.43 0.07 6.68
N TYR A 675 20.41 -0.50 7.34
CA TYR A 675 19.34 -1.27 6.71
C TYR A 675 17.94 -0.66 6.94
N LEU A 676 17.88 0.52 7.55
CA LEU A 676 16.62 1.11 8.02
C LEU A 676 15.82 1.69 6.85
N ASN A 677 14.57 1.25 6.73
CA ASN A 677 13.59 1.77 5.79
C ASN A 677 12.52 2.59 6.51
N GLU A 678 12.25 2.30 7.78
CA GLU A 678 11.20 2.95 8.56
C GLU A 678 11.66 3.24 9.98
N LEU A 679 11.47 4.49 10.40
CA LEU A 679 11.70 4.94 11.77
C LEU A 679 10.56 5.83 12.23
N ASP A 680 9.83 5.36 13.24
CA ASP A 680 8.82 6.15 13.93
C ASP A 680 9.20 6.35 15.40
N LEU A 681 9.56 7.58 15.74
CA LEU A 681 9.85 8.06 17.09
C LEU A 681 8.78 9.03 17.60
N SER A 682 7.64 9.12 16.92
CA SER A 682 6.63 10.14 17.18
C SER A 682 5.96 9.96 18.55
N PHE A 683 5.34 11.03 19.06
CA PHE A 683 4.61 11.00 20.35
C PHE A 683 5.48 10.49 21.51
N ASN A 684 6.63 11.12 21.70
CA ASN A 684 7.56 10.87 22.80
C ASN A 684 7.92 12.19 23.50
N ARG A 685 8.98 12.19 24.32
CA ARG A 685 9.46 13.37 25.05
C ARG A 685 10.91 13.72 24.67
N PHE A 686 11.35 13.33 23.46
CA PHE A 686 12.74 13.52 23.03
C PHE A 686 13.12 14.99 23.02
N GLN A 687 14.34 15.30 23.46
CA GLN A 687 14.89 16.66 23.49
C GLN A 687 16.22 16.75 22.73
N GLY A 688 16.66 17.96 22.42
CA GLY A 688 17.95 18.22 21.77
C GLY A 688 17.88 18.09 20.25
N THR A 689 18.95 17.57 19.63
CA THR A 689 19.06 17.45 18.18
C THR A 689 18.38 16.16 17.68
N ILE A 690 17.68 16.24 16.54
CA ILE A 690 17.13 15.06 15.87
C ILE A 690 18.25 14.05 15.56
N PRO A 691 18.09 12.77 15.95
CA PRO A 691 19.05 11.75 15.58
C PRO A 691 18.91 11.40 14.10
N ILE A 692 20.01 11.44 13.36
CA ILE A 692 20.05 11.21 11.91
C ILE A 692 20.64 9.81 11.65
N PRO A 693 19.83 8.85 11.19
CA PRO A 693 20.36 7.59 10.71
C PRO A 693 21.20 7.76 9.44
N PHE A 694 22.43 7.25 9.45
CA PHE A 694 23.25 7.09 8.25
C PHE A 694 22.72 5.89 7.46
N ILE A 695 22.03 6.16 6.35
CA ILE A 695 21.28 5.16 5.59
C ILE A 695 21.86 5.04 4.18
N PRO A 696 22.60 3.98 3.88
CA PRO A 696 22.99 3.64 2.51
C PRO A 696 21.88 2.93 1.72
N SER A 697 20.76 2.53 2.37
CA SER A 697 19.65 1.79 1.75
C SER A 697 18.62 2.68 1.04
N ASP A 698 17.75 2.04 0.25
CA ASP A 698 16.71 2.68 -0.55
C ASP A 698 15.46 3.04 0.27
N LEU A 699 14.80 4.13 -0.12
CA LEU A 699 13.47 4.62 0.28
C LEU A 699 13.16 4.59 1.79
N VAL A 700 13.27 5.76 2.44
CA VAL A 700 13.16 5.86 3.91
C VAL A 700 11.97 6.70 4.35
N VAL A 701 11.21 6.18 5.32
CA VAL A 701 10.10 6.84 6.03
C VAL A 701 10.56 7.25 7.41
N LEU A 702 10.47 8.54 7.72
CA LEU A 702 10.94 9.12 8.97
C LEU A 702 9.83 9.95 9.64
N ASP A 703 9.41 9.53 10.84
CA ASP A 703 8.50 10.31 11.68
C ASP A 703 9.13 10.62 13.05
N TYR A 704 9.38 11.91 13.29
CA TYR A 704 9.89 12.46 14.54
C TYR A 704 8.88 13.39 15.21
N SER A 705 7.64 13.40 14.74
CA SER A 705 6.64 14.39 15.15
C SER A 705 6.21 14.26 16.61
N ASN A 706 5.59 15.30 17.16
CA ASN A 706 5.06 15.29 18.54
C ASN A 706 6.15 14.95 19.57
N ASN A 707 7.23 15.73 19.56
CA ASN A 707 8.38 15.61 20.46
C ASN A 707 8.82 17.00 20.95
N ASN A 708 10.00 17.08 21.57
CA ASN A 708 10.59 18.32 22.10
C ASN A 708 11.99 18.58 21.50
N PHE A 709 12.25 18.12 20.28
CA PHE A 709 13.51 18.39 19.56
C PHE A 709 13.67 19.88 19.28
N SER A 710 14.87 20.42 19.48
CA SER A 710 15.18 21.85 19.36
C SER A 710 16.02 22.21 18.13
N SER A 711 16.70 21.24 17.52
CA SER A 711 17.62 21.46 16.40
C SER A 711 17.71 20.27 15.45
N ILE A 712 18.14 20.53 14.22
CA ILE A 712 18.46 19.53 13.19
C ILE A 712 19.85 19.83 12.63
N GLU A 713 20.59 18.81 12.22
CA GLU A 713 21.91 18.99 11.62
C GLU A 713 21.80 19.72 10.26
N PRO A 714 22.62 20.75 9.97
CA PRO A 714 22.46 21.56 8.76
C PRO A 714 22.58 20.81 7.42
N ASN A 715 23.35 19.72 7.36
CA ASN A 715 23.55 18.90 6.16
C ASN A 715 22.67 17.64 6.10
N PHE A 716 21.58 17.59 6.88
CA PHE A 716 20.75 16.39 7.03
C PHE A 716 20.31 15.80 5.69
N GLY A 717 20.09 16.64 4.68
CA GLY A 717 19.68 16.19 3.35
C GLY A 717 20.70 15.31 2.60
N ARG A 718 21.98 15.31 3.01
CA ARG A 718 22.98 14.34 2.49
C ARG A 718 22.77 12.93 3.04
N TYR A 719 22.30 12.83 4.28
CA TYR A 719 22.08 11.56 4.97
C TYR A 719 20.72 10.95 4.60
N PHE A 720 19.73 11.79 4.28
CA PHE A 720 18.38 11.36 3.90
C PHE A 720 18.14 11.37 2.38
N ARG A 721 19.18 11.19 1.55
CA ARG A 721 19.06 11.31 0.09
C ARG A 721 17.93 10.46 -0.51
N ASN A 722 17.66 9.31 0.10
CA ASN A 722 16.65 8.36 -0.32
C ASN A 722 15.32 8.48 0.47
N ALA A 723 15.16 9.49 1.34
CA ALA A 723 13.93 9.67 2.10
C ALA A 723 12.76 10.10 1.19
N ILE A 724 11.60 9.50 1.44
CA ILE A 724 10.35 9.75 0.68
C ILE A 724 9.27 10.39 1.54
N TYR A 725 9.35 10.17 2.86
CA TYR A 725 8.45 10.74 3.84
C TYR A 725 9.26 11.29 5.01
N ILE A 726 9.08 12.57 5.32
CA ILE A 726 9.68 13.22 6.48
C ILE A 726 8.61 14.00 7.23
N ASN A 727 8.37 13.63 8.48
CA ASN A 727 7.49 14.37 9.39
C ASN A 727 8.26 14.79 10.65
N LEU A 728 8.52 16.10 10.77
CA LEU A 728 9.18 16.74 11.91
C LEU A 728 8.22 17.66 12.68
N SER A 729 6.92 17.56 12.40
CA SER A 729 5.92 18.50 12.94
C SER A 729 5.80 18.44 14.46
N LYS A 730 5.29 19.51 15.08
CA LYS A 730 5.02 19.61 16.53
C LYS A 730 6.26 19.30 17.36
N ASN A 731 7.32 20.07 17.10
CA ASN A 731 8.58 20.06 17.83
C ASN A 731 8.95 21.49 18.25
N LYS A 732 10.20 21.72 18.66
CA LYS A 732 10.76 23.04 18.98
C LYS A 732 11.90 23.42 18.04
N LEU A 733 11.91 22.92 16.80
CA LEU A 733 12.96 23.19 15.83
C LEU A 733 12.97 24.67 15.47
N SER A 734 14.15 25.28 15.41
CA SER A 734 14.30 26.73 15.21
C SER A 734 15.47 27.06 14.29
N GLY A 735 15.53 28.31 13.85
CA GLY A 735 16.47 28.76 12.81
C GLY A 735 15.92 28.52 11.42
N ASP A 736 16.74 28.69 10.40
CA ASP A 736 16.30 28.58 9.01
C ASP A 736 16.16 27.10 8.58
N ILE A 737 15.27 26.82 7.63
CA ILE A 737 15.20 25.50 6.98
C ILE A 737 16.51 25.29 6.20
N PRO A 738 17.36 24.30 6.55
CA PRO A 738 18.68 24.17 5.94
C PRO A 738 18.59 23.87 4.43
N LEU A 739 19.42 24.55 3.62
CA LEU A 739 19.48 24.35 2.16
C LEU A 739 19.80 22.91 1.73
N SER A 740 20.38 22.10 2.61
CA SER A 740 20.62 20.68 2.33
C SER A 740 19.34 19.90 2.02
N VAL A 741 18.16 20.38 2.43
CA VAL A 741 16.84 19.86 2.05
C VAL A 741 16.68 19.74 0.51
N CYS A 742 17.40 20.56 -0.25
CA CYS A 742 17.44 20.49 -1.71
C CYS A 742 18.20 19.26 -2.27
N SER A 743 18.80 18.43 -1.41
CA SER A 743 19.46 17.17 -1.80
C SER A 743 18.52 15.95 -1.77
N LEU A 744 17.31 16.09 -1.21
CA LEU A 744 16.33 15.02 -1.00
C LEU A 744 15.55 14.69 -2.28
N ASN A 745 16.15 14.02 -3.26
CA ASN A 745 15.59 13.92 -4.62
C ASN A 745 14.29 13.10 -4.73
N ASN A 746 14.05 12.16 -3.81
CA ASN A 746 12.92 11.23 -3.87
C ASN A 746 11.75 11.64 -2.95
N LEU A 747 11.84 12.81 -2.30
CA LEU A 747 10.89 13.23 -1.28
C LEU A 747 9.50 13.51 -1.87
N LEU A 748 8.49 12.83 -1.33
CA LEU A 748 7.08 13.00 -1.70
C LEU A 748 6.30 13.83 -0.66
N ILE A 749 6.58 13.61 0.63
CA ILE A 749 5.87 14.25 1.74
C ILE A 749 6.86 14.89 2.71
N MET A 750 6.65 16.18 2.98
CA MET A 750 7.38 16.94 3.99
C MET A 750 6.42 17.70 4.90
N ASP A 751 6.47 17.40 6.19
CA ASP A 751 5.70 18.10 7.22
C ASP A 751 6.63 18.66 8.30
N LEU A 752 6.77 19.99 8.34
CA LEU A 752 7.55 20.75 9.33
C LEU A 752 6.65 21.62 10.22
N SER A 753 5.33 21.38 10.20
CA SER A 753 4.34 22.24 10.85
C SER A 753 4.53 22.35 12.37
N TYR A 754 4.07 23.43 12.99
CA TYR A 754 4.12 23.65 14.44
C TYR A 754 5.55 23.56 14.99
N ASN A 755 6.44 24.40 14.47
CA ASN A 755 7.82 24.56 14.90
C ASN A 755 8.15 26.06 15.03
N TYR A 756 9.43 26.41 15.19
CA TYR A 756 9.91 27.79 15.25
C TYR A 756 10.87 28.11 14.10
N PHE A 757 10.71 27.47 12.93
CA PHE A 757 11.55 27.76 11.76
C PHE A 757 11.37 29.20 11.30
N SER A 758 12.46 29.85 10.90
CA SER A 758 12.52 31.22 10.40
C SER A 758 13.14 31.27 9.00
N GLY A 759 13.32 32.47 8.47
CA GLY A 759 13.97 32.66 7.17
C GLY A 759 13.03 32.41 5.98
N PRO A 760 13.55 32.57 4.75
CA PRO A 760 12.81 32.28 3.54
C PRO A 760 12.66 30.78 3.28
N ILE A 761 11.59 30.40 2.61
CA ILE A 761 11.36 29.02 2.15
C ILE A 761 12.38 28.71 1.03
N PRO A 762 13.19 27.64 1.16
CA PRO A 762 14.11 27.22 0.09
C PRO A 762 13.37 26.96 -1.22
N SER A 763 13.80 27.61 -2.31
CA SER A 763 13.06 27.61 -3.59
C SER A 763 12.81 26.21 -4.15
N CYS A 764 13.78 25.32 -3.96
CA CYS A 764 13.71 23.93 -4.40
C CYS A 764 12.47 23.19 -3.87
N LEU A 765 11.91 23.56 -2.70
CA LEU A 765 10.72 22.89 -2.16
C LEU A 765 9.46 23.12 -3.00
N MET A 766 9.42 24.23 -3.76
CA MET A 766 8.31 24.55 -4.67
C MET A 766 8.66 24.37 -6.15
N GLU A 767 9.96 24.39 -6.49
CA GLU A 767 10.46 24.19 -7.86
C GLU A 767 10.63 22.69 -8.23
N ARG A 768 10.50 21.77 -7.25
CA ARG A 768 10.69 20.32 -7.44
C ARG A 768 9.54 19.66 -8.19
N VAL A 769 9.88 18.77 -9.12
CA VAL A 769 8.92 17.96 -9.89
C VAL A 769 8.26 16.87 -9.03
N GLY A 770 8.94 16.35 -8.00
CA GLY A 770 8.51 15.14 -7.29
C GLY A 770 7.75 15.32 -5.97
N LEU A 771 7.72 16.53 -5.38
CA LEU A 771 7.09 16.74 -4.07
C LEU A 771 5.57 16.85 -4.21
N SER A 772 4.81 16.09 -3.40
CA SER A 772 3.35 16.09 -3.41
C SER A 772 2.73 16.88 -2.27
N VAL A 773 3.32 16.80 -1.07
CA VAL A 773 2.80 17.49 0.12
C VAL A 773 3.90 18.30 0.77
N LEU A 774 3.65 19.61 0.92
CA LEU A 774 4.48 20.54 1.68
C LEU A 774 3.66 21.21 2.78
N LYS A 775 3.98 20.91 4.05
CA LYS A 775 3.36 21.58 5.20
C LYS A 775 4.37 22.29 6.08
N LEU A 776 4.13 23.58 6.27
CA LEU A 776 4.97 24.53 7.02
C LEU A 776 4.14 25.38 8.00
N ARG A 777 2.90 24.97 8.28
CA ARG A 777 1.96 25.68 9.15
C ARG A 777 2.59 26.05 10.51
N GLU A 778 2.21 27.20 11.06
CA GLU A 778 2.55 27.63 12.42
C GLU A 778 4.07 27.59 12.66
N ASN A 779 4.77 28.45 11.93
CA ASN A 779 6.21 28.71 12.03
C ASN A 779 6.46 30.23 12.04
N LYS A 780 7.69 30.68 11.78
CA LYS A 780 8.11 32.09 11.70
C LYS A 780 8.76 32.40 10.34
N LEU A 781 8.36 31.69 9.29
CA LEU A 781 8.91 31.84 7.94
C LEU A 781 8.48 33.18 7.34
N TYR A 782 9.37 33.84 6.61
CA TYR A 782 9.11 35.16 6.02
C TYR A 782 9.67 35.26 4.61
N GLY A 783 9.36 36.35 3.91
CA GLY A 783 9.79 36.60 2.53
C GLY A 783 8.78 36.11 1.50
N MET A 784 9.14 36.27 0.23
CA MET A 784 8.27 35.95 -0.91
C MET A 784 8.30 34.46 -1.27
N LEU A 785 7.19 33.96 -1.82
CA LEU A 785 7.15 32.62 -2.38
C LEU A 785 7.97 32.53 -3.69
N PRO A 786 8.65 31.40 -3.95
CA PRO A 786 9.40 31.16 -5.19
C PRO A 786 8.55 31.25 -6.46
N GLU A 787 9.07 31.92 -7.50
CA GLU A 787 8.34 32.13 -8.77
C GLU A 787 8.58 31.06 -9.85
N ASN A 788 9.62 30.22 -9.76
CA ASN A 788 10.04 29.34 -10.87
C ASN A 788 9.45 27.90 -10.81
N ILE A 789 8.15 27.76 -10.56
CA ILE A 789 7.49 26.45 -10.57
C ILE A 789 7.38 25.94 -12.01
N ILE A 790 8.04 24.83 -12.32
CA ILE A 790 8.12 24.27 -13.68
C ILE A 790 6.89 23.42 -14.05
N GLU A 791 6.68 23.22 -15.36
CA GLU A 791 5.65 22.30 -15.87
C GLU A 791 5.88 20.87 -15.35
N GLY A 792 4.79 20.19 -14.99
CA GLY A 792 4.83 18.86 -14.38
C GLY A 792 4.94 18.85 -12.86
N CYS A 793 4.69 19.99 -12.20
CA CYS A 793 4.58 20.10 -10.74
C CYS A 793 3.60 19.06 -10.17
N LYS A 794 4.06 18.28 -9.18
CA LYS A 794 3.30 17.21 -8.51
C LYS A 794 2.68 17.61 -7.17
N LEU A 795 2.77 18.88 -6.78
CA LEU A 795 2.20 19.36 -5.52
C LEU A 795 0.69 19.23 -5.54
N GLN A 796 0.17 18.52 -4.55
CA GLN A 796 -1.24 18.34 -4.25
C GLN A 796 -1.65 19.18 -3.04
N THR A 797 -0.74 19.36 -2.08
CA THR A 797 -0.99 20.17 -0.87
C THR A 797 0.14 21.14 -0.57
N ILE A 798 -0.23 22.39 -0.36
CA ILE A 798 0.63 23.46 0.15
C ILE A 798 -0.07 24.10 1.36
N ASP A 799 0.51 23.94 2.55
CA ASP A 799 0.02 24.53 3.81
C ASP A 799 1.09 25.41 4.45
N LEU A 800 0.91 26.72 4.38
CA LEU A 800 1.79 27.76 4.91
C LEU A 800 1.10 28.60 6.00
N ASN A 801 -0.04 28.13 6.53
CA ASN A 801 -0.87 28.92 7.42
C ASN A 801 -0.09 29.38 8.67
N GLY A 802 -0.28 30.61 9.14
CA GLY A 802 0.34 31.06 10.40
C GLY A 802 1.86 31.26 10.26
N ASN A 803 2.26 32.09 9.31
CA ASN A 803 3.65 32.49 9.06
C ASN A 803 3.71 34.02 8.81
N GLN A 804 4.83 34.52 8.29
CA GLN A 804 5.07 35.92 7.94
C GLN A 804 5.39 36.08 6.44
N ILE A 805 4.82 35.22 5.60
CA ILE A 805 5.03 35.24 4.14
C ILE A 805 4.43 36.52 3.56
N GLU A 806 5.17 37.17 2.67
CA GLU A 806 4.82 38.46 2.07
C GLU A 806 4.85 38.41 0.53
N GLY A 807 4.45 39.51 -0.11
CA GLY A 807 4.39 39.61 -1.56
C GLY A 807 3.15 38.97 -2.18
N ALA A 808 3.17 38.77 -3.50
CA ALA A 808 2.07 38.20 -4.27
C ALA A 808 2.18 36.68 -4.39
N LEU A 809 1.05 36.01 -4.71
CA LEU A 809 1.06 34.58 -5.01
C LEU A 809 1.69 34.33 -6.39
N PRO A 810 2.66 33.40 -6.51
CA PRO A 810 3.37 33.18 -7.77
C PRO A 810 2.42 32.57 -8.81
N ARG A 811 2.32 33.23 -9.98
CA ARG A 811 1.44 32.80 -11.10
C ARG A 811 1.80 31.42 -11.64
N SER A 812 3.05 30.99 -11.45
CA SER A 812 3.55 29.67 -11.84
C SER A 812 2.93 28.51 -11.05
N LEU A 813 2.22 28.77 -9.93
CA LEU A 813 1.41 27.73 -9.27
C LEU A 813 0.33 27.17 -10.19
N ALA A 814 -0.06 27.88 -11.24
CA ALA A 814 -0.95 27.36 -12.29
C ALA A 814 -0.38 26.11 -12.99
N ASN A 815 0.93 25.84 -12.88
CA ASN A 815 1.57 24.66 -13.43
C ASN A 815 1.33 23.38 -12.59
N CYS A 816 0.83 23.50 -11.35
CA CYS A 816 0.53 22.39 -10.45
C CYS A 816 -0.90 21.88 -10.68
N GLN A 817 -1.10 21.14 -11.77
CA GLN A 817 -2.43 20.62 -12.17
C GLN A 817 -3.03 19.62 -11.16
N ASP A 818 -2.18 19.01 -10.33
CA ASP A 818 -2.56 18.07 -9.29
C ASP A 818 -2.93 18.78 -7.96
N LEU A 819 -2.86 20.11 -7.86
CA LEU A 819 -3.08 20.86 -6.62
C LEU A 819 -4.54 20.76 -6.12
N GLU A 820 -4.73 20.27 -4.90
CA GLU A 820 -6.03 20.10 -4.24
C GLU A 820 -6.25 21.06 -3.07
N VAL A 821 -5.19 21.30 -2.28
CA VAL A 821 -5.26 22.10 -1.05
C VAL A 821 -4.21 23.20 -1.08
N LEU A 822 -4.67 24.45 -1.00
CA LEU A 822 -3.84 25.62 -0.77
C LEU A 822 -4.33 26.37 0.47
N ASP A 823 -3.52 26.34 1.52
CA ASP A 823 -3.74 27.11 2.74
C ASP A 823 -2.57 28.05 2.98
N VAL A 824 -2.80 29.35 2.73
CA VAL A 824 -1.83 30.43 2.99
C VAL A 824 -2.37 31.45 3.97
N GLY A 825 -3.35 31.04 4.79
CA GLY A 825 -4.00 31.93 5.75
C GLY A 825 -3.05 32.45 6.83
N ASN A 826 -3.41 33.56 7.49
CA ASN A 826 -2.64 34.16 8.58
C ASN A 826 -1.19 34.46 8.17
N ASN A 827 -1.02 35.28 7.13
CA ASN A 827 0.26 35.72 6.59
C ASN A 827 0.21 37.24 6.27
N GLN A 828 1.17 37.75 5.50
CA GLN A 828 1.27 39.16 5.08
C GLN A 828 1.19 39.29 3.55
N ILE A 829 0.46 38.40 2.88
CA ILE A 829 0.36 38.38 1.41
C ILE A 829 -0.41 39.61 0.92
N VAL A 830 0.18 40.29 -0.06
CA VAL A 830 -0.40 41.46 -0.74
C VAL A 830 -0.61 41.10 -2.20
N ASP A 831 -1.85 40.86 -2.58
CA ASP A 831 -2.25 40.51 -3.95
C ASP A 831 -3.73 40.85 -4.19
N SER A 832 -4.14 40.76 -5.44
CA SER A 832 -5.54 40.63 -5.87
C SER A 832 -6.05 39.20 -5.69
N PHE A 833 -7.38 39.00 -5.76
CA PHE A 833 -7.95 37.65 -5.76
C PHE A 833 -7.37 36.79 -6.91
N PRO A 834 -6.84 35.59 -6.64
CA PRO A 834 -6.12 34.79 -7.62
C PRO A 834 -7.07 34.03 -8.56
N SER A 835 -7.83 34.75 -9.39
CA SER A 835 -8.84 34.19 -10.31
C SER A 835 -8.29 33.15 -11.29
N TRP A 836 -7.01 33.27 -11.65
CA TRP A 836 -6.27 32.33 -12.49
C TRP A 836 -6.16 30.93 -11.90
N MET A 837 -6.24 30.76 -10.56
CA MET A 837 -6.27 29.43 -9.95
C MET A 837 -7.56 28.66 -10.27
N GLY A 838 -8.59 29.35 -10.78
CA GLY A 838 -9.85 28.73 -11.18
C GLY A 838 -9.73 27.77 -12.34
N THR A 839 -8.59 27.73 -13.04
CA THR A 839 -8.31 26.73 -14.08
C THR A 839 -7.76 25.40 -13.53
N LEU A 840 -7.41 25.33 -12.24
CA LEU A 840 -6.89 24.11 -11.63
C LEU A 840 -8.03 23.09 -11.43
N PRO A 841 -7.94 21.90 -12.05
CA PRO A 841 -9.07 20.98 -12.11
C PRO A 841 -9.39 20.32 -10.76
N ASN A 842 -8.39 20.15 -9.90
CA ASN A 842 -8.51 19.41 -8.65
C ASN A 842 -8.55 20.30 -7.41
N LEU A 843 -8.50 21.64 -7.55
CA LEU A 843 -8.45 22.55 -6.41
C LEU A 843 -9.77 22.51 -5.62
N ARG A 844 -9.70 22.01 -4.39
CA ARG A 844 -10.83 21.77 -3.49
C ARG A 844 -10.84 22.74 -2.32
N VAL A 845 -9.68 23.06 -1.76
CA VAL A 845 -9.56 23.91 -0.57
C VAL A 845 -8.70 25.12 -0.88
N LEU A 846 -9.26 26.31 -0.68
CA LEU A 846 -8.57 27.59 -0.86
C LEU A 846 -8.78 28.46 0.39
N ILE A 847 -7.74 28.59 1.20
CA ILE A 847 -7.74 29.37 2.44
C ILE A 847 -6.75 30.52 2.30
N LEU A 848 -7.28 31.74 2.21
CA LEU A 848 -6.55 33.00 2.05
C LEU A 848 -6.75 33.95 3.23
N ARG A 849 -7.42 33.50 4.29
CA ARG A 849 -7.82 34.31 5.44
C ARG A 849 -6.69 35.11 6.07
N SER A 850 -6.99 36.23 6.72
CA SER A 850 -6.04 37.01 7.52
C SER A 850 -4.76 37.35 6.73
N ASN A 851 -4.92 38.05 5.62
CA ASN A 851 -3.85 38.56 4.76
C ASN A 851 -4.15 40.04 4.41
N GLN A 852 -3.41 40.61 3.45
CA GLN A 852 -3.60 41.97 2.96
C GLN A 852 -4.16 41.99 1.53
N LEU A 853 -4.94 40.97 1.15
CA LEU A 853 -5.50 40.84 -0.19
C LEU A 853 -6.56 41.90 -0.46
N ASN A 854 -6.59 42.45 -1.67
CA ASN A 854 -7.47 43.57 -2.01
C ASN A 854 -8.14 43.44 -3.39
N GLY A 855 -8.90 44.46 -3.75
CA GLY A 855 -9.64 44.51 -5.00
C GLY A 855 -10.95 43.74 -4.92
N THR A 856 -11.50 43.40 -6.09
CA THR A 856 -12.82 42.77 -6.23
C THR A 856 -12.67 41.31 -6.62
N ILE A 857 -13.63 40.46 -6.21
CA ILE A 857 -13.83 39.14 -6.81
C ILE A 857 -14.59 39.35 -8.13
N ARG A 858 -13.87 39.70 -9.20
CA ARG A 858 -14.46 40.05 -10.52
C ARG A 858 -14.49 38.87 -11.49
N ASP A 859 -15.39 39.01 -12.45
CA ASP A 859 -15.67 38.04 -13.52
C ASP A 859 -14.43 37.58 -14.28
N LEU A 860 -14.46 36.29 -14.56
CA LEU A 860 -13.53 35.58 -15.40
C LEU A 860 -13.90 35.89 -16.85
N HIS A 861 -13.41 37.00 -17.38
CA HIS A 861 -13.50 37.32 -18.81
C HIS A 861 -12.81 36.20 -19.60
N ASN A 862 -13.56 35.15 -20.00
CA ASN A 862 -13.31 34.25 -21.15
C ASN A 862 -14.25 33.02 -21.28
N GLY A 863 -15.35 32.89 -20.52
CA GLY A 863 -16.37 31.84 -20.78
C GLY A 863 -15.92 30.40 -20.49
N TYR A 864 -14.92 30.22 -19.62
CA TYR A 864 -14.57 28.90 -19.06
C TYR A 864 -15.30 28.68 -17.72
N GLN A 865 -15.58 27.43 -17.37
CA GLN A 865 -16.02 27.05 -16.02
C GLN A 865 -14.82 27.11 -15.09
N HIS A 866 -14.89 27.92 -14.03
CA HIS A 866 -13.77 28.15 -13.13
C HIS A 866 -14.10 27.71 -11.71
N PHE A 867 -13.13 27.11 -11.01
CA PHE A 867 -13.27 26.62 -9.62
C PHE A 867 -14.38 25.55 -9.43
N THR A 868 -14.58 24.69 -10.42
CA THR A 868 -15.62 23.64 -10.42
C THR A 868 -15.52 22.65 -9.25
N SER A 869 -14.31 22.44 -8.72
CA SER A 869 -14.01 21.48 -7.66
C SER A 869 -13.98 22.07 -6.24
N LEU A 870 -14.11 23.40 -6.09
CA LEU A 870 -13.98 24.05 -4.78
C LEU A 870 -15.06 23.58 -3.79
N GLN A 871 -14.63 23.39 -2.54
CA GLN A 871 -15.48 22.97 -1.43
C GLN A 871 -15.29 23.77 -0.14
N ILE A 872 -14.08 24.29 0.10
CA ILE A 872 -13.80 25.17 1.24
C ILE A 872 -13.15 26.42 0.69
N VAL A 873 -13.79 27.56 0.92
CA VAL A 873 -13.28 28.87 0.52
C VAL A 873 -13.32 29.81 1.71
N ASP A 874 -12.15 30.21 2.20
CA ASP A 874 -12.02 31.11 3.34
C ASP A 874 -11.18 32.33 2.93
N LEU A 875 -11.85 33.47 2.77
CA LEU A 875 -11.29 34.76 2.39
C LEU A 875 -11.35 35.76 3.55
N ALA A 876 -11.69 35.31 4.76
CA ALA A 876 -12.00 36.18 5.87
C ALA A 876 -10.83 37.09 6.26
N PHE A 877 -11.09 38.24 6.88
CA PHE A 877 -10.05 39.15 7.38
C PHE A 877 -9.06 39.60 6.29
N ASN A 878 -9.58 40.20 5.22
CA ASN A 878 -8.80 40.79 4.13
C ASN A 878 -9.35 42.20 3.80
N HIS A 879 -8.90 42.78 2.68
CA HIS A 879 -9.32 44.09 2.17
C HIS A 879 -10.10 43.99 0.85
N PHE A 880 -10.80 42.88 0.60
CA PHE A 880 -11.62 42.74 -0.59
C PHE A 880 -12.80 43.70 -0.56
N SER A 881 -13.22 44.19 -1.73
CA SER A 881 -14.24 45.23 -1.89
C SER A 881 -15.09 45.00 -3.14
N GLY A 882 -16.12 45.83 -3.34
CA GLY A 882 -17.05 45.73 -4.46
C GLY A 882 -18.15 44.68 -4.27
N ASP A 883 -19.02 44.57 -5.27
CA ASP A 883 -20.16 43.66 -5.26
C ASP A 883 -19.72 42.21 -5.50
N LEU A 884 -20.41 41.27 -4.85
CA LEU A 884 -20.30 39.85 -5.18
C LEU A 884 -21.13 39.56 -6.44
N HIS A 885 -20.50 39.04 -7.50
CA HIS A 885 -21.17 38.75 -8.76
C HIS A 885 -21.85 37.37 -8.74
N SER A 886 -23.09 37.29 -9.24
CA SER A 886 -23.87 36.05 -9.24
C SER A 886 -23.17 34.92 -9.99
N GLU A 887 -22.52 35.23 -11.13
CA GLU A 887 -21.86 34.28 -12.03
C GLU A 887 -20.73 33.50 -11.35
N TRP A 888 -20.07 34.07 -10.33
CA TRP A 888 -18.99 33.39 -9.62
C TRP A 888 -19.51 32.16 -8.86
N PHE A 889 -20.63 32.31 -8.15
CA PHE A 889 -21.28 31.20 -7.44
C PHE A 889 -21.92 30.20 -8.40
N GLU A 890 -22.26 30.60 -9.63
CA GLU A 890 -22.82 29.70 -10.64
C GLU A 890 -21.80 28.69 -11.18
N ASN A 891 -20.50 28.88 -10.92
CA ASN A 891 -19.43 27.98 -11.36
C ASN A 891 -18.94 27.00 -10.28
N LEU A 892 -19.40 27.11 -9.03
CA LEU A 892 -18.99 26.23 -7.92
C LEU A 892 -19.74 24.89 -7.93
N SER A 893 -19.62 24.11 -9.02
CA SER A 893 -20.40 22.89 -9.25
C SER A 893 -20.32 21.87 -8.12
N ALA A 894 -19.14 21.67 -7.53
CA ALA A 894 -18.94 20.71 -6.43
C ALA A 894 -19.73 21.06 -5.14
N MET A 895 -20.27 22.28 -5.03
CA MET A 895 -21.15 22.71 -3.95
C MET A 895 -22.65 22.68 -4.32
N MET A 896 -22.98 22.45 -5.60
CA MET A 896 -24.37 22.38 -6.10
C MET A 896 -24.92 20.97 -6.17
N ASP A 897 -24.05 19.98 -6.34
CA ASP A 897 -24.47 18.60 -6.52
C ASP A 897 -24.90 17.96 -5.19
N ASN A 898 -26.10 17.38 -5.21
CA ASN A 898 -26.74 16.73 -4.06
C ASN A 898 -26.36 15.24 -3.99
N ILE A 899 -25.09 14.91 -4.29
CA ILE A 899 -24.62 13.53 -4.40
C ILE A 899 -24.59 12.88 -3.00
N ASN A 900 -24.97 11.60 -2.96
CA ASN A 900 -24.76 10.70 -1.82
C ASN A 900 -23.28 10.28 -1.77
N ASP A 901 -22.34 11.23 -1.71
CA ASP A 901 -20.95 10.89 -1.51
C ASP A 901 -20.85 10.34 -0.09
N GLU A 902 -20.71 9.02 0.03
CA GLU A 902 -20.14 8.40 1.22
C GLU A 902 -18.81 9.12 1.46
N GLY A 903 -18.78 10.05 2.43
CA GLY A 903 -17.75 11.08 2.55
C GLY A 903 -16.33 10.53 2.48
N GLN A 904 -15.76 10.53 1.27
CA GLN A 904 -14.38 10.14 1.05
C GLN A 904 -13.48 11.15 1.76
N ILE A 905 -12.43 10.65 2.38
CA ILE A 905 -11.44 11.50 3.04
C ILE A 905 -10.49 11.97 1.95
N LEU A 906 -10.22 13.28 1.88
CA LEU A 906 -9.10 13.78 1.07
C LEU A 906 -7.80 13.26 1.68
N GLU A 907 -7.28 12.21 1.05
CA GLU A 907 -6.17 11.46 1.57
C GLU A 907 -5.18 11.12 0.46
N HIS A 908 -3.90 11.30 0.77
CA HIS A 908 -2.81 11.07 -0.17
C HIS A 908 -2.35 9.64 -0.02
N HIS A 909 -2.71 8.81 -1.00
CA HIS A 909 -2.25 7.43 -1.03
C HIS A 909 -0.76 7.39 -1.40
N THR A 910 0.04 6.78 -0.53
CA THR A 910 1.45 6.51 -0.82
C THR A 910 1.62 5.00 -0.99
N ASN A 911 2.54 4.57 -1.84
CA ASN A 911 2.93 3.16 -1.97
C ASN A 911 3.77 2.67 -0.76
N LEU A 912 3.68 3.36 0.39
CA LEU A 912 4.38 3.02 1.62
C LEU A 912 3.59 1.98 2.40
N SER A 913 4.25 0.88 2.77
CA SER A 913 3.61 -0.30 3.36
C SER A 913 2.88 -0.04 4.70
N TRP A 914 3.29 0.95 5.50
CA TRP A 914 2.76 1.19 6.87
C TRP A 914 2.11 2.57 7.05
N LYS A 915 2.34 3.50 6.12
CA LYS A 915 1.73 4.84 6.10
C LYS A 915 1.16 5.14 4.73
N SER A 916 0.35 4.20 4.24
CA SER A 916 -0.25 4.21 2.91
C SER A 916 -1.18 5.39 2.66
N VAL A 917 -1.49 6.18 3.70
CA VAL A 917 -2.43 7.29 3.66
C VAL A 917 -1.90 8.46 4.49
N TYR A 918 -1.80 9.64 3.89
CA TYR A 918 -1.53 10.90 4.59
C TYR A 918 -2.75 11.84 4.51
N GLN A 919 -3.15 12.42 5.64
CA GLN A 919 -4.39 13.20 5.77
C GLN A 919 -4.10 14.69 5.96
N ASP A 920 -4.85 15.52 5.24
CA ASP A 920 -4.74 16.97 5.35
C ASP A 920 -5.47 17.56 6.55
N THR A 921 -4.87 18.63 7.09
CA THR A 921 -5.44 19.36 8.22
C THR A 921 -5.64 20.80 7.82
N VAL A 922 -6.85 21.32 7.93
CA VAL A 922 -7.16 22.73 7.67
C VAL A 922 -7.88 23.37 8.85
N SER A 923 -7.70 24.68 9.02
CA SER A 923 -8.40 25.45 10.05
C SER A 923 -9.50 26.27 9.40
N VAL A 924 -10.74 26.07 9.81
CA VAL A 924 -11.92 26.80 9.29
C VAL A 924 -12.72 27.39 10.43
N THR A 925 -13.34 28.55 10.21
CA THR A 925 -14.31 29.10 11.17
C THR A 925 -15.67 28.45 10.92
N PHE A 926 -16.24 27.79 11.93
CA PHE A 926 -17.55 27.13 11.83
C PHE A 926 -18.31 27.26 13.15
N LYS A 927 -19.54 27.78 13.11
CA LYS A 927 -20.38 28.04 14.30
C LYS A 927 -19.67 28.88 15.37
N ASP A 928 -18.99 29.95 14.95
CA ASP A 928 -18.25 30.87 15.82
C ASP A 928 -17.07 30.23 16.58
N ALA A 929 -16.55 29.12 16.06
CA ALA A 929 -15.36 28.45 16.58
C ALA A 929 -14.37 28.18 15.45
N THR A 930 -13.08 28.29 15.74
CA THR A 930 -12.04 27.81 14.82
C THR A 930 -11.92 26.29 14.97
N LEU A 931 -12.30 25.55 13.94
CA LEU A 931 -12.26 24.09 13.87
C LEU A 931 -11.01 23.64 13.11
N SER A 932 -10.20 22.79 13.73
CA SER A 932 -9.13 22.06 13.03
C SER A 932 -9.70 20.77 12.43
N VAL A 933 -9.85 20.75 11.11
CA VAL A 933 -10.38 19.61 10.35
C VAL A 933 -9.19 18.76 9.92
N THR A 934 -8.84 17.75 10.71
CA THR A 934 -7.71 16.81 10.45
C THR A 934 -8.06 15.68 9.48
N ARG A 935 -9.34 15.56 9.10
CA ARG A 935 -9.88 14.64 8.10
C ARG A 935 -10.89 15.39 7.25
N ILE A 936 -10.44 15.89 6.11
CA ILE A 936 -11.28 16.69 5.23
C ILE A 936 -12.17 15.74 4.43
N LEU A 937 -13.41 15.57 4.88
CA LEU A 937 -14.42 14.85 4.12
C LEU A 937 -14.80 15.65 2.89
N THR A 938 -14.87 15.01 1.73
CA THR A 938 -15.37 15.64 0.49
C THR A 938 -16.79 16.18 0.65
N ALA A 939 -17.55 15.66 1.62
CA ALA A 939 -18.89 16.13 1.95
C ALA A 939 -18.92 17.51 2.65
N PHE A 940 -17.85 17.93 3.35
CA PHE A 940 -17.88 19.15 4.17
C PHE A 940 -17.60 20.40 3.32
N LYS A 941 -18.59 21.31 3.22
CA LYS A 941 -18.56 22.50 2.35
C LYS A 941 -18.76 23.81 3.11
N VAL A 942 -17.86 24.78 2.97
CA VAL A 942 -17.92 26.07 3.72
C VAL A 942 -17.45 27.24 2.86
N ILE A 943 -18.14 28.39 3.02
CA ILE A 943 -17.73 29.70 2.50
C ILE A 943 -17.64 30.69 3.67
N ASP A 944 -16.47 31.32 3.85
CA ASP A 944 -16.27 32.40 4.82
C ASP A 944 -15.63 33.62 4.15
N PHE A 945 -16.43 34.67 3.93
CA PHE A 945 -16.00 35.96 3.38
C PHE A 945 -16.08 37.09 4.43
N SER A 946 -16.12 36.74 5.71
CA SER A 946 -16.31 37.73 6.77
C SER A 946 -15.15 38.72 6.89
N ASN A 947 -15.36 39.84 7.59
CA ASN A 947 -14.30 40.81 7.89
C ASN A 947 -13.58 41.30 6.62
N ASN A 948 -14.34 41.85 5.68
CA ASN A 948 -13.87 42.45 4.44
C ASN A 948 -14.61 43.78 4.20
N SER A 949 -14.50 44.35 3.00
CA SER A 949 -15.20 45.56 2.57
C SER A 949 -16.16 45.31 1.41
N PHE A 950 -16.69 44.09 1.26
CA PHE A 950 -17.67 43.77 0.22
C PHE A 950 -18.94 44.61 0.38
N GLU A 951 -19.53 45.02 -0.74
CA GLU A 951 -20.72 45.87 -0.77
C GLU A 951 -21.80 45.30 -1.72
N GLY A 952 -22.80 46.11 -2.06
CA GLY A 952 -23.92 45.68 -2.90
C GLY A 952 -24.88 44.74 -2.18
N SER A 953 -25.70 44.03 -2.96
CA SER A 953 -26.65 43.03 -2.43
C SER A 953 -26.03 41.64 -2.37
N ILE A 954 -26.42 40.84 -1.38
CA ILE A 954 -26.09 39.40 -1.35
C ILE A 954 -26.70 38.73 -2.59
N PRO A 955 -25.92 38.02 -3.43
CA PRO A 955 -26.44 37.36 -4.63
C PRO A 955 -27.37 36.19 -4.30
N GLY A 956 -28.52 36.14 -4.96
CA GLY A 956 -29.44 35.00 -4.83
C GLY A 956 -28.89 33.68 -5.38
N SER A 957 -27.86 33.71 -6.23
CA SER A 957 -27.22 32.51 -6.80
C SER A 957 -26.51 31.65 -5.74
N ILE A 958 -26.14 32.21 -4.58
CA ILE A 958 -25.65 31.43 -3.43
C ILE A 958 -26.66 30.33 -3.04
N GLY A 959 -27.97 30.57 -3.22
CA GLY A 959 -29.02 29.59 -2.97
C GLY A 959 -28.98 28.34 -3.88
N ARG A 960 -28.10 28.29 -4.89
CA ARG A 960 -27.84 27.09 -5.70
C ARG A 960 -26.85 26.13 -5.05
N LEU A 961 -26.07 26.58 -4.07
CA LEU A 961 -25.03 25.79 -3.39
C LEU A 961 -25.63 24.86 -2.33
N VAL A 962 -26.59 24.02 -2.72
CA VAL A 962 -27.44 23.24 -1.80
C VAL A 962 -26.69 22.29 -0.86
N SER A 963 -25.42 21.99 -1.16
CA SER A 963 -24.54 21.15 -0.33
C SER A 963 -23.71 21.94 0.70
N LEU A 964 -23.92 23.25 0.82
CA LEU A 964 -23.21 24.11 1.76
C LEU A 964 -23.59 23.83 3.23
N HIS A 965 -22.60 23.72 4.11
CA HIS A 965 -22.78 23.51 5.56
C HIS A 965 -22.57 24.79 6.36
N GLY A 966 -21.66 25.67 5.92
CA GLY A 966 -21.37 26.95 6.59
C GLY A 966 -21.30 28.11 5.61
N LEU A 967 -21.95 29.22 5.96
CA LEU A 967 -21.89 30.49 5.24
C LEU A 967 -21.64 31.64 6.23
N SER A 968 -20.56 32.38 6.02
CA SER A 968 -20.26 33.60 6.79
C SER A 968 -19.97 34.76 5.86
N LEU A 969 -20.77 35.83 5.97
CA LEU A 969 -20.62 37.10 5.26
C LEU A 969 -20.55 38.30 6.23
N SER A 970 -20.30 38.04 7.53
CA SER A 970 -20.37 39.05 8.58
C SER A 970 -19.28 40.10 8.47
N HIS A 971 -19.47 41.25 9.10
CA HIS A 971 -18.48 42.35 9.12
C HIS A 971 -18.09 42.78 7.69
N ASN A 972 -19.10 43.20 6.91
CA ASN A 972 -18.97 43.73 5.56
C ASN A 972 -19.93 44.93 5.37
N ASN A 973 -20.02 45.46 4.15
CA ASN A 973 -20.89 46.58 3.79
C ASN A 973 -22.12 46.15 2.95
N PHE A 974 -22.58 44.90 3.06
CA PHE A 974 -23.73 44.42 2.27
C PHE A 974 -25.01 45.20 2.58
N ARG A 975 -25.82 45.47 1.55
CA ARG A 975 -27.06 46.25 1.58
C ARG A 975 -28.20 45.49 0.91
N GLY A 976 -29.40 46.08 0.90
CA GLY A 976 -30.57 45.48 0.27
C GLY A 976 -31.19 44.38 1.14
N GLN A 977 -31.99 43.51 0.53
CA GLN A 977 -32.71 42.44 1.24
C GLN A 977 -31.89 41.15 1.30
N ILE A 978 -32.13 40.34 2.32
CA ILE A 978 -31.63 38.96 2.37
C ILE A 978 -32.37 38.14 1.30
N PRO A 979 -31.68 37.49 0.35
CA PRO A 979 -32.34 36.71 -0.70
C PRO A 979 -33.10 35.50 -0.13
N SER A 980 -34.38 35.39 -0.49
CA SER A 980 -35.22 34.22 -0.14
C SER A 980 -34.62 32.88 -0.61
N GLN A 981 -33.84 32.90 -1.70
CA GLN A 981 -33.17 31.74 -2.28
C GLN A 981 -32.19 31.05 -1.32
N LEU A 982 -31.67 31.75 -0.31
CA LEU A 982 -30.83 31.13 0.72
C LEU A 982 -31.61 30.08 1.55
N GLY A 983 -32.95 30.12 1.55
CA GLY A 983 -33.80 29.07 2.14
C GLY A 983 -33.68 27.69 1.45
N ASN A 984 -33.08 27.61 0.25
CA ASN A 984 -32.82 26.35 -0.45
C ASN A 984 -31.63 25.56 0.13
N LEU A 985 -30.81 26.16 0.99
CA LEU A 985 -29.58 25.55 1.53
C LEU A 985 -29.89 24.54 2.66
N THR A 986 -30.63 23.49 2.35
CA THR A 986 -31.19 22.57 3.36
C THR A 986 -30.15 21.83 4.22
N ARG A 987 -28.88 21.73 3.77
CA ARG A 987 -27.75 21.18 4.54
C ARG A 987 -27.02 22.20 5.41
N LEU A 988 -27.38 23.48 5.35
CA LEU A 988 -26.69 24.56 6.06
C LEU A 988 -26.88 24.43 7.57
N GLU A 989 -25.77 24.40 8.30
CA GLU A 989 -25.74 24.27 9.76
C GLU A 989 -25.37 25.57 10.47
N SER A 990 -24.63 26.47 9.79
CA SER A 990 -24.09 27.72 10.33
C SER A 990 -24.31 28.86 9.33
N MET A 991 -24.97 29.93 9.76
CA MET A 991 -25.15 31.15 8.96
C MET A 991 -24.81 32.41 9.76
N ASP A 992 -23.81 33.18 9.33
CA ASP A 992 -23.48 34.49 9.87
C ASP A 992 -23.65 35.60 8.82
N LEU A 993 -24.60 36.50 9.03
CA LEU A 993 -24.81 37.71 8.23
C LEU A 993 -24.73 38.98 9.10
N SER A 994 -24.18 38.88 10.31
CA SER A 994 -24.14 39.97 11.27
C SER A 994 -23.24 41.13 10.84
N CYS A 995 -23.43 42.30 11.47
CA CYS A 995 -22.61 43.50 11.26
C CYS A 995 -22.47 43.86 9.77
N ASN A 996 -23.62 44.12 9.15
CA ASN A 996 -23.78 44.57 7.77
C ASN A 996 -24.84 45.68 7.73
N ASN A 997 -25.21 46.15 6.54
CA ASN A 997 -26.25 47.15 6.34
C ASN A 997 -27.48 46.57 5.61
N LEU A 998 -27.81 45.30 5.88
CA LEU A 998 -28.95 44.58 5.30
C LEU A 998 -30.27 45.16 5.82
N SER A 999 -31.31 45.11 5.01
CA SER A 999 -32.60 45.75 5.24
C SER A 999 -33.77 44.88 4.77
N GLY A 1000 -35.01 45.28 5.04
CA GLY A 1000 -36.20 44.48 4.70
C GLY A 1000 -36.51 43.40 5.75
N GLU A 1001 -37.30 42.41 5.37
CA GLU A 1001 -37.74 41.32 6.26
C GLU A 1001 -36.77 40.12 6.23
N ILE A 1002 -36.74 39.34 7.30
CA ILE A 1002 -36.08 38.03 7.30
C ILE A 1002 -36.96 37.07 6.48
N PRO A 1003 -36.46 36.44 5.40
CA PRO A 1003 -37.27 35.59 4.53
C PRO A 1003 -37.96 34.46 5.29
N HIS A 1004 -39.25 34.23 5.02
CA HIS A 1004 -40.01 33.15 5.67
C HIS A 1004 -39.46 31.76 5.29
N GLU A 1005 -38.89 31.66 4.09
CA GLU A 1005 -38.22 30.48 3.54
C GLU A 1005 -37.11 29.96 4.47
N PHE A 1006 -36.51 30.78 5.34
CA PHE A 1006 -35.47 30.31 6.26
C PHE A 1006 -36.00 29.28 7.28
N THR A 1007 -37.32 29.19 7.47
CA THR A 1007 -37.93 28.13 8.28
C THR A 1007 -37.73 26.72 7.69
N SER A 1008 -37.42 26.57 6.39
CA SER A 1008 -37.11 25.27 5.77
C SER A 1008 -35.68 24.77 6.04
N LEU A 1009 -34.81 25.59 6.62
CA LEU A 1009 -33.43 25.23 6.96
C LEU A 1009 -33.38 24.37 8.24
N THR A 1010 -33.79 23.11 8.14
CA THR A 1010 -33.94 22.22 9.30
C THR A 1010 -32.62 21.81 9.95
N SER A 1011 -31.51 21.86 9.19
CA SER A 1011 -30.15 21.54 9.66
C SER A 1011 -29.48 22.72 10.37
N LEU A 1012 -30.06 23.92 10.28
CA LEU A 1012 -29.47 25.14 10.82
C LEU A 1012 -29.44 25.09 12.35
N SER A 1013 -28.24 25.19 12.91
CA SER A 1013 -27.97 25.04 14.35
C SER A 1013 -27.33 26.28 14.96
N TRP A 1014 -26.76 27.15 14.13
CA TRP A 1014 -26.17 28.42 14.54
C TRP A 1014 -26.55 29.52 13.53
N LEU A 1015 -27.07 30.64 14.04
CA LEU A 1015 -27.53 31.77 13.24
C LEU A 1015 -27.14 33.10 13.92
N ASN A 1016 -26.57 34.02 13.16
CA ASN A 1016 -26.36 35.40 13.62
C ASN A 1016 -26.74 36.40 12.51
N LEU A 1017 -27.75 37.24 12.81
CA LEU A 1017 -28.26 38.32 11.96
C LEU A 1017 -28.15 39.69 12.66
N SER A 1018 -27.42 39.75 13.78
CA SER A 1018 -27.34 40.94 14.61
C SER A 1018 -26.70 42.13 13.88
N HIS A 1019 -26.93 43.34 14.38
CA HIS A 1019 -26.34 44.57 13.90
C HIS A 1019 -26.54 44.78 12.39
N ASN A 1020 -27.80 44.81 11.97
CA ASN A 1020 -28.25 45.17 10.62
C ASN A 1020 -29.43 46.16 10.71
N ASN A 1021 -30.06 46.48 9.58
CA ASN A 1021 -31.26 47.32 9.49
C ASN A 1021 -32.53 46.51 9.13
N LEU A 1022 -32.63 45.27 9.64
CA LEU A 1022 -33.75 44.36 9.38
C LEU A 1022 -35.02 44.81 10.11
N SER A 1023 -36.16 44.47 9.52
CA SER A 1023 -37.49 44.91 9.94
C SER A 1023 -38.54 43.81 9.82
N GLY A 1024 -39.70 44.00 10.42
CA GLY A 1024 -40.80 43.03 10.35
C GLY A 1024 -40.73 41.93 11.40
N ARG A 1025 -41.55 40.89 11.22
CA ARG A 1025 -41.71 39.81 12.20
C ARG A 1025 -40.62 38.74 12.00
N ILE A 1026 -39.95 38.35 13.08
CA ILE A 1026 -39.02 37.21 13.06
C ILE A 1026 -39.81 35.93 12.71
N PRO A 1027 -39.40 35.16 11.68
CA PRO A 1027 -40.07 33.92 11.29
C PRO A 1027 -40.24 32.95 12.46
N GLN A 1028 -41.37 32.25 12.47
CA GLN A 1028 -41.73 31.30 13.52
C GLN A 1028 -41.88 29.92 12.88
N GLY A 1029 -40.94 29.01 13.12
CA GLY A 1029 -40.97 27.63 12.60
C GLY A 1029 -39.67 26.86 12.88
N ASN A 1030 -39.77 25.54 13.09
CA ASN A 1030 -38.63 24.62 13.26
C ASN A 1030 -37.56 25.14 14.25
N GLN A 1031 -36.28 25.14 13.85
CA GLN A 1031 -35.14 25.58 14.65
C GLN A 1031 -35.09 27.11 14.85
N PHE A 1032 -35.86 27.92 14.12
CA PHE A 1032 -35.83 29.39 14.24
C PHE A 1032 -36.27 29.92 15.62
N LEU A 1033 -37.05 29.13 16.35
CA LEU A 1033 -37.48 29.45 17.71
C LEU A 1033 -36.41 29.17 18.76
N THR A 1034 -35.38 28.39 18.44
CA THR A 1034 -34.33 28.01 19.40
C THR A 1034 -33.18 29.01 19.44
N PHE A 1035 -33.10 29.94 18.47
CA PHE A 1035 -32.02 30.93 18.43
C PHE A 1035 -32.20 32.02 19.50
N PRO A 1036 -31.11 32.41 20.19
CA PRO A 1036 -31.14 33.39 21.27
C PRO A 1036 -31.46 34.80 20.75
N SER A 1037 -31.87 35.69 21.67
CA SER A 1037 -32.13 37.10 21.34
C SER A 1037 -30.91 37.82 20.76
N SER A 1038 -29.70 37.40 21.14
CA SER A 1038 -28.44 37.95 20.63
C SER A 1038 -28.29 37.79 19.13
N SER A 1039 -28.81 36.71 18.54
CA SER A 1039 -28.80 36.48 17.08
C SER A 1039 -29.53 37.56 16.27
N PHE A 1040 -30.38 38.38 16.92
CA PHE A 1040 -31.21 39.41 16.26
C PHE A 1040 -30.95 40.82 16.79
N GLU A 1041 -30.01 40.98 17.73
CA GLU A 1041 -29.72 42.24 18.40
C GLU A 1041 -29.31 43.34 17.40
N GLY A 1042 -29.47 44.62 17.74
CA GLY A 1042 -29.08 45.73 16.87
C GLY A 1042 -30.02 46.05 15.70
N ASN A 1043 -31.04 45.21 15.44
CA ASN A 1043 -32.03 45.43 14.39
C ASN A 1043 -33.30 46.13 14.95
N ALA A 1044 -33.34 47.46 14.91
CA ALA A 1044 -34.43 48.24 15.52
C ALA A 1044 -35.82 47.95 14.94
N GLY A 1045 -35.91 47.51 13.68
CA GLY A 1045 -37.18 47.22 12.99
C GLY A 1045 -37.80 45.86 13.30
N LEU A 1046 -37.06 44.92 13.92
CA LEU A 1046 -37.55 43.56 14.17
C LEU A 1046 -38.52 43.50 15.37
N CYS A 1047 -39.44 42.53 15.32
CA CYS A 1047 -40.36 42.19 16.40
C CYS A 1047 -40.61 40.66 16.42
N GLY A 1048 -40.94 40.09 17.57
CA GLY A 1048 -41.10 38.63 17.71
C GLY A 1048 -40.87 38.13 19.14
N ILE A 1049 -41.15 36.84 19.36
CA ILE A 1049 -41.06 36.20 20.68
C ILE A 1049 -39.63 36.21 21.23
N GLN A 1050 -38.63 36.05 20.36
CA GLN A 1050 -37.21 36.04 20.70
C GLN A 1050 -36.73 37.39 21.27
N LEU A 1051 -37.32 38.50 20.82
CA LEU A 1051 -36.97 39.86 21.27
C LEU A 1051 -37.90 40.40 22.37
N SER A 1052 -38.92 39.62 22.77
CA SER A 1052 -39.99 40.09 23.68
C SER A 1052 -40.64 41.41 23.22
N LYS A 1053 -40.66 41.67 21.91
CA LYS A 1053 -41.18 42.90 21.30
C LYS A 1053 -42.41 42.59 20.46
N ALA A 1054 -43.54 43.19 20.82
CA ALA A 1054 -44.81 43.00 20.12
C ALA A 1054 -44.75 43.55 18.69
N CYS A 1055 -45.22 42.76 17.72
CA CYS A 1055 -45.42 43.23 16.34
C CYS A 1055 -46.72 44.01 16.23
N ALA A 1056 -46.67 45.22 15.66
CA ALA A 1056 -47.87 46.02 15.44
C ALA A 1056 -48.78 45.32 14.40
N THR A 1057 -50.00 44.98 14.77
CA THR A 1057 -51.03 44.49 13.85
C THR A 1057 -51.58 45.66 13.05
N GLN A 1058 -51.47 45.63 11.72
CA GLN A 1058 -52.20 46.57 10.88
C GLN A 1058 -53.71 46.25 10.87
N GLY A 1059 -54.53 47.21 11.28
CA GLY A 1059 -55.96 47.33 10.91
C GLY A 1059 -57.01 46.88 11.96
N PRO A 1060 -58.07 47.67 12.23
CA PRO A 1060 -58.98 47.48 13.35
C PRO A 1060 -60.19 46.59 12.99
N ASP A 1061 -60.59 45.67 13.88
CA ASP A 1061 -61.95 45.67 14.44
C ASP A 1061 -62.20 44.53 15.45
N SER A 1062 -62.89 44.94 16.52
CA SER A 1062 -63.79 44.18 17.40
C SER A 1062 -63.32 42.86 18.06
N THR A 1063 -63.01 43.00 19.35
CA THR A 1063 -63.58 42.20 20.47
C THR A 1063 -63.84 40.71 20.25
N THR A 1064 -63.05 39.87 20.92
CA THR A 1064 -63.63 38.87 21.84
C THR A 1064 -62.62 38.47 22.91
N ARG A 1065 -62.94 38.79 24.17
CA ARG A 1065 -62.31 38.21 25.35
C ARG A 1065 -62.70 36.73 25.40
N SER A 1066 -61.72 35.85 25.56
CA SER A 1066 -61.90 34.63 26.34
C SER A 1066 -60.57 34.23 26.97
N THR A 1067 -60.57 34.32 28.29
CA THR A 1067 -59.61 33.82 29.27
C THR A 1067 -59.35 32.32 29.14
N LEU A 1068 -58.09 31.89 29.24
CA LEU A 1068 -57.70 30.68 29.95
C LEU A 1068 -56.28 30.92 30.52
N ALA A 1069 -56.19 30.81 31.84
CA ALA A 1069 -54.96 30.90 32.62
C ALA A 1069 -54.25 29.54 32.64
N ALA A 1070 -52.92 29.57 32.66
CA ALA A 1070 -52.03 28.56 33.27
C ALA A 1070 -50.64 29.22 33.37
N GLU A 1071 -50.32 29.77 34.54
CA GLU A 1071 -49.43 29.17 35.55
C GLU A 1071 -47.95 29.18 35.16
N HIS A 1072 -47.22 30.01 35.91
CA HIS A 1072 -45.78 29.95 36.10
C HIS A 1072 -45.30 28.51 36.31
N ASN A 1073 -44.32 28.08 35.52
CA ASN A 1073 -43.35 27.10 35.95
C ASN A 1073 -41.94 27.59 35.61
N THR A 1074 -41.31 28.14 36.64
CA THR A 1074 -39.86 28.31 36.79
C THR A 1074 -39.19 26.94 36.73
N LEU A 1075 -38.60 26.57 35.59
CA LEU A 1075 -37.82 25.34 35.46
C LEU A 1075 -36.91 25.34 34.20
N TRP A 1076 -36.16 26.42 33.98
CA TRP A 1076 -35.16 26.47 32.89
C TRP A 1076 -33.81 27.09 33.29
N GLN A 1077 -33.50 27.22 34.58
CA GLN A 1077 -32.17 27.66 35.04
C GLN A 1077 -31.33 26.57 35.71
N ASP A 1078 -31.89 25.40 36.04
CA ASP A 1078 -31.14 24.36 36.79
C ASP A 1078 -30.50 23.26 35.94
N ARG A 1079 -30.75 23.20 34.62
CA ARG A 1079 -30.12 22.17 33.76
C ARG A 1079 -28.86 22.63 33.02
N PHE A 1080 -28.59 23.93 32.96
CA PHE A 1080 -27.34 24.46 32.40
C PHE A 1080 -26.22 24.50 33.45
N GLY A 1081 -26.56 24.75 34.72
CA GLY A 1081 -25.61 24.72 35.84
C GLY A 1081 -25.07 23.32 36.15
N ALA A 1082 -25.86 22.27 35.94
CA ALA A 1082 -25.45 20.89 36.23
C ALA A 1082 -24.43 20.33 35.21
N ILE A 1083 -24.50 20.75 33.95
CA ILE A 1083 -23.57 20.32 32.89
C ILE A 1083 -22.21 21.03 33.05
N ILE A 1084 -22.22 22.31 33.45
CA ILE A 1084 -20.99 23.04 33.78
C ILE A 1084 -20.35 22.51 35.08
N MET A 1085 -21.15 22.15 36.09
CA MET A 1085 -20.62 21.51 37.31
C MET A 1085 -19.97 20.14 37.05
N PHE A 1086 -20.37 19.40 36.01
CA PHE A 1086 -19.72 18.12 35.68
C PHE A 1086 -18.38 18.29 34.95
N ILE A 1087 -18.20 19.40 34.22
CA ILE A 1087 -16.93 19.76 33.57
C ILE A 1087 -15.96 20.37 34.60
N CYS A 1088 -16.46 21.01 35.66
CA CYS A 1088 -15.64 21.65 36.70
C CYS A 1088 -15.10 20.72 37.80
N VAL A 1089 -15.33 19.41 37.75
CA VAL A 1089 -14.69 18.44 38.67
C VAL A 1089 -13.33 17.96 38.14
N GLY A 1090 -13.03 18.17 36.85
CA GLY A 1090 -11.77 17.71 36.22
C GLY A 1090 -10.62 18.71 36.20
N LEU A 1091 -10.89 20.02 36.36
CA LEU A 1091 -9.87 21.07 36.28
C LEU A 1091 -10.06 22.03 37.45
N GLY A 1092 -9.05 22.16 38.31
CA GLY A 1092 -9.11 22.88 39.57
C GLY A 1092 -9.78 24.25 39.49
N PHE A 1093 -10.58 24.54 40.53
CA PHE A 1093 -11.49 25.68 40.71
C PHE A 1093 -10.90 27.08 40.38
N GLY A 1094 -9.57 27.23 40.34
CA GLY A 1094 -8.90 28.49 40.01
C GLY A 1094 -8.84 28.83 38.52
N VAL A 1095 -8.77 27.83 37.63
CA VAL A 1095 -8.58 28.06 36.18
C VAL A 1095 -9.91 28.35 35.49
N GLY A 1096 -10.98 27.66 35.89
CA GLY A 1096 -12.33 27.89 35.34
C GLY A 1096 -12.90 29.28 35.64
N PHE A 1097 -12.63 29.81 36.83
CA PHE A 1097 -13.05 31.17 37.21
C PHE A 1097 -12.24 32.25 36.45
N ALA A 1098 -10.95 32.02 36.23
CA ALA A 1098 -10.11 32.91 35.43
C ALA A 1098 -10.56 32.95 33.95
N LEU A 1099 -10.92 31.80 33.37
CA LEU A 1099 -11.46 31.74 32.01
C LEU A 1099 -12.81 32.46 31.88
N ALA A 1100 -13.73 32.29 32.85
CA ALA A 1100 -15.01 32.99 32.82
C ALA A 1100 -14.86 34.53 32.93
N VAL A 1101 -13.86 35.02 33.65
CA VAL A 1101 -13.55 36.46 33.77
C VAL A 1101 -12.77 37.00 32.57
N ILE A 1102 -12.00 36.15 31.86
CA ILE A 1102 -11.24 36.52 30.65
C ILE A 1102 -12.13 36.51 29.38
N PHE A 1103 -13.16 35.66 29.30
CA PHE A 1103 -14.05 35.56 28.13
C PHE A 1103 -15.38 36.32 28.26
N GLY A 1104 -15.79 36.71 29.48
CA GLY A 1104 -16.92 37.62 29.69
C GLY A 1104 -16.85 38.99 28.99
N PRO A 1105 -15.66 39.59 28.74
CA PRO A 1105 -15.55 40.85 28.01
C PRO A 1105 -15.73 40.71 26.49
N SER A 1106 -15.53 39.53 25.89
CA SER A 1106 -15.54 39.36 24.43
C SER A 1106 -16.93 39.65 23.82
N TYR A 1107 -18.00 39.23 24.50
CA TYR A 1107 -19.38 39.53 24.12
C TYR A 1107 -19.74 41.02 24.19
N HIS A 1108 -19.04 41.79 25.04
CA HIS A 1108 -19.25 43.24 25.12
C HIS A 1108 -18.36 44.04 24.15
N ILE A 1109 -17.28 43.45 23.65
CA ILE A 1109 -16.37 44.07 22.67
C ILE A 1109 -16.96 44.00 21.26
N GLU A 1110 -17.57 42.89 20.85
CA GLU A 1110 -18.17 42.74 19.50
C GLU A 1110 -19.34 43.71 19.26
N GLY A 1111 -20.23 43.86 20.24
CA GLY A 1111 -21.31 44.85 20.18
C GLY A 1111 -20.84 46.32 20.24
N TRP A 1112 -19.59 46.56 20.67
CA TRP A 1112 -18.94 47.88 20.65
C TRP A 1112 -18.26 48.17 19.31
N VAL A 1113 -17.59 47.16 18.72
CA VAL A 1113 -16.95 47.25 17.39
C VAL A 1113 -18.01 47.48 16.29
N CYS A 1114 -19.14 46.78 16.31
CA CYS A 1114 -20.21 46.99 15.32
C CYS A 1114 -21.02 48.29 15.53
N LYS A 1115 -20.81 49.03 16.62
CA LYS A 1115 -21.45 50.33 16.90
C LYS A 1115 -20.57 51.52 16.53
N HIS A 1116 -19.27 51.32 16.29
CA HIS A 1116 -18.26 52.39 16.17
C HIS A 1116 -17.39 52.31 14.90
N MET A 1117 -17.73 51.42 13.96
CA MET A 1117 -17.37 51.51 12.53
C MET A 1117 -18.63 51.85 11.73
#